data_AF-A0A178ZM42-F1
#
_entry.id   AF-A0A178ZM42-F1
#
_cell.length_a   1.000
_cell.length_b   1.000
_cell.length_c   1.000
_cell.angle_alpha   90.00
_cell.angle_beta   90.00
_cell.angle_gamma   90.00
#
_symmetry.space_group_name_H-M   'P 1'
#
loop_
_entity.id
_entity.type
_entity.pdbx_description
1 polymer ?
#
loop_
_entity_poly.entity_id
_entity_poly.type
_entity_poly.pdbx_seq_one_letter_code
_entity_poly.pdbx_strand_id
1 'polypeptide(L)'
;MSHGKAGAREHAAAAQPDHAPSDRNLFTLHSRHFRASTACWNLLLIEPLLQSAKQKHSQEVGNHADIIQSFGNTMVRDDKTYPSKNEVGFAAWLAQPETQGGLVIALLQPAKTQIYTEDFQWVKDESPTLAYLQESLAFVNGPGSLASTSVFDAFPFITETISSEALSKEATDAYNTFVTMLVAKKPEVVFACWRVKDQNLSFSGKGLGRVNQVERLTLSNGHVVHVVNGFHPSYMANFYPNESCFRRLFSMELCKAFCELNATWQEDEWMDVLRWRCRERTRQLMEERASASEQLNRECGRVLRRSRKGDAARTHIAYAKSFDNGLRRLKQTFDHMISPTYKSQSSWDLYIFFVSHEHTSEGICDALLAVSEAMKRFKPGSSMPDASLVELSNHIGQQTLKFLKDDIPDLLQFPRGLHKNLWSSQFATSTSQGLKWSVEMTTITFIENLTNSFSESSRLWTYTPDLLHDAFKEIAISFEESLGKEYTNRQQTGNSTGSMEAQPSNAAGTSIFDGSDVENLSFTSETTNMRDEVSYWFGQKYFECVISQQVLEDCGPSDKPSEVDSRLFHHMRDFPYDTCLSSLAESHPMERLNRFELSARDPRTRLLVLVGWIIHEGSERAKHQMLQTVRSFYPDQKRRYRKRSRSASNSREAEFRATPSAPVNPGLYSAAVNNHGMKIGVKPLYSMEQLSSDPSLWKTILSFKGRTFEGTAASSKLAQHEAARQACRVFKLQV
;
A
#
# COMPACT_ATOMS: atom_id res chain seq x y z
N MET A 1 1.84 -25.64 81.04
CA MET A 1 3.24 -26.01 81.32
C MET A 1 4.06 -25.84 80.04
N SER A 2 5.36 -25.61 80.22
CA SER A 2 6.49 -25.49 79.27
C SER A 2 6.40 -26.00 77.82
N HIS A 3 7.19 -25.30 76.98
CA HIS A 3 7.86 -25.69 75.72
C HIS A 3 8.17 -27.19 75.51
N GLY A 4 8.40 -27.71 74.29
CA GLY A 4 8.42 -27.10 72.95
C GLY A 4 9.48 -27.70 71.99
N LYS A 5 9.47 -27.28 70.72
CA LYS A 5 10.50 -27.40 69.64
C LYS A 5 10.88 -28.78 69.03
N ALA A 6 10.91 -28.75 67.69
CA ALA A 6 11.79 -29.43 66.72
C ALA A 6 11.71 -30.99 66.59
N GLY A 7 11.91 -31.58 65.40
CA GLY A 7 12.07 -31.02 64.05
C GLY A 7 12.91 -31.94 63.14
N ALA A 8 12.54 -32.08 61.87
CA ALA A 8 13.35 -32.75 60.83
C ALA A 8 13.02 -32.21 59.44
N ARG A 9 14.02 -32.14 58.55
CA ARG A 9 13.89 -31.73 57.13
C ARG A 9 13.97 -32.98 56.24
N GLU A 10 13.24 -32.98 55.14
CA GLU A 10 13.59 -33.74 53.94
C GLU A 10 13.61 -32.82 52.72
N HIS A 11 14.55 -33.07 51.81
CA HIS A 11 14.73 -32.34 50.57
C HIS A 11 14.09 -33.12 49.41
N ALA A 12 13.25 -32.46 48.62
CA ALA A 12 12.89 -32.91 47.28
C ALA A 12 13.01 -31.73 46.31
N ALA A 13 13.87 -31.85 45.31
CA ALA A 13 14.09 -30.82 44.30
C ALA A 13 13.05 -30.95 43.18
N ALA A 14 12.30 -29.87 42.91
CA ALA A 14 11.45 -29.76 41.74
C ALA A 14 12.16 -28.89 40.69
N ALA A 15 12.39 -29.43 39.50
CA ALA A 15 12.91 -28.67 38.37
C ALA A 15 11.78 -27.83 37.73
N GLN A 16 12.03 -26.54 37.51
CA GLN A 16 11.17 -25.71 36.68
C GLN A 16 11.53 -25.92 35.20
N PRO A 17 10.56 -25.97 34.27
CA PRO A 17 10.83 -25.85 32.84
C PRO A 17 10.98 -24.38 32.44
N ASP A 18 12.04 -24.05 31.70
CA ASP A 18 12.24 -22.72 31.13
C ASP A 18 11.14 -22.38 30.10
N HIS A 19 10.50 -21.23 30.26
CA HIS A 19 9.59 -20.67 29.26
C HIS A 19 10.36 -19.87 28.22
N ALA A 20 10.50 -20.43 27.02
CA ALA A 20 10.95 -19.66 25.84
C ALA A 20 9.88 -18.61 25.43
N PRO A 21 10.28 -17.40 24.98
CA PRO A 21 9.34 -16.38 24.52
C PRO A 21 8.70 -16.79 23.17
N SER A 22 7.42 -16.45 22.97
CA SER A 22 6.68 -16.86 21.77
C SER A 22 6.75 -15.85 20.62
N ASP A 23 7.08 -16.32 19.41
CA ASP A 23 7.16 -15.56 18.14
C ASP A 23 5.84 -14.99 17.59
N ARG A 24 4.87 -14.65 18.45
CA ARG A 24 3.51 -14.24 18.02
C ARG A 24 3.43 -12.89 17.32
N ASN A 25 4.45 -12.03 17.42
CA ASN A 25 4.36 -10.62 17.01
C ASN A 25 4.91 -10.28 15.61
N LEU A 26 5.71 -11.15 14.96
CA LEU A 26 6.40 -10.78 13.71
C LEU A 26 5.46 -10.66 12.49
N PHE A 27 4.52 -11.60 12.33
CA PHE A 27 3.75 -11.72 11.08
C PHE A 27 2.47 -10.86 11.00
N THR A 28 1.97 -10.36 12.13
CA THR A 28 0.82 -9.43 12.15
C THR A 28 1.18 -8.07 11.53
N LEU A 29 2.48 -7.72 11.52
CA LEU A 29 2.99 -6.45 10.97
C LEU A 29 3.00 -6.43 9.43
N HIS A 30 3.40 -7.52 8.77
CA HIS A 30 3.49 -7.57 7.30
C HIS A 30 2.15 -7.28 6.59
N SER A 31 1.02 -7.60 7.24
CA SER A 31 -0.33 -7.30 6.72
C SER A 31 -0.64 -5.79 6.59
N ARG A 32 0.02 -4.92 7.38
CA ARG A 32 -0.22 -3.47 7.34
C ARG A 32 0.39 -2.81 6.10
N HIS A 33 1.48 -3.38 5.57
CA HIS A 33 2.21 -2.79 4.44
C HIS A 33 1.48 -2.90 3.09
N PHE A 34 0.62 -3.92 2.87
CA PHE A 34 -0.05 -4.07 1.56
C PHE A 34 -1.23 -3.09 1.39
N ARG A 35 -2.00 -2.82 2.46
CA ARG A 35 -3.09 -1.82 2.42
C ARG A 35 -2.59 -0.39 2.15
N ALA A 36 -1.29 -0.14 2.37
CA ALA A 36 -0.64 1.13 2.01
C ALA A 36 -0.33 1.28 0.51
N SER A 37 -0.22 0.19 -0.27
CA SER A 37 0.14 0.30 -1.70
C SER A 37 -0.98 0.94 -2.52
N THR A 38 -2.20 0.40 -2.44
CA THR A 38 -3.40 0.99 -3.09
C THR A 38 -3.76 2.36 -2.52
N ALA A 39 -3.14 2.74 -1.40
CA ALA A 39 -3.30 4.02 -0.75
C ALA A 39 -2.31 5.10 -1.22
N CYS A 40 -1.30 4.77 -2.04
CA CYS A 40 -0.34 5.77 -2.56
C CYS A 40 -1.03 6.84 -3.42
N TRP A 41 -2.00 6.43 -4.25
CA TRP A 41 -2.89 7.33 -5.00
C TRP A 41 -3.83 8.14 -4.11
N ASN A 42 -4.36 7.52 -3.04
CA ASN A 42 -5.23 8.22 -2.09
C ASN A 42 -4.44 9.25 -1.27
N LEU A 43 -3.19 8.97 -0.88
CA LEU A 43 -2.34 9.93 -0.18
C LEU A 43 -2.04 11.14 -1.07
N LEU A 44 -1.57 10.95 -2.30
CA LEU A 44 -1.21 12.09 -3.17
C LEU A 44 -2.38 13.03 -3.51
N LEU A 45 -3.62 12.55 -3.55
CA LEU A 45 -4.80 13.38 -3.80
C LEU A 45 -5.47 13.89 -2.51
N ILE A 46 -5.43 13.13 -1.41
CA ILE A 46 -6.22 13.44 -0.20
C ILE A 46 -5.34 14.06 0.91
N GLU A 47 -4.03 13.80 0.97
CA GLU A 47 -3.13 14.40 1.98
C GLU A 47 -3.22 15.94 2.07
N PRO A 48 -3.33 16.70 0.97
CA PRO A 48 -3.55 18.16 1.04
C PRO A 48 -4.88 18.54 1.75
N LEU A 49 -5.92 17.72 1.60
CA LEU A 49 -7.21 17.92 2.28
C LEU A 49 -7.10 17.56 3.78
N LEU A 50 -6.40 16.45 4.08
CA LEU A 50 -6.28 15.90 5.45
C LEU A 50 -5.48 16.78 6.41
N GLN A 51 -4.50 17.55 5.93
CA GLN A 51 -3.76 18.49 6.79
C GLN A 51 -4.65 19.56 7.45
N SER A 52 -5.82 19.85 6.86
CA SER A 52 -6.84 20.74 7.45
C SER A 52 -7.75 20.06 8.47
N ALA A 53 -7.89 18.74 8.41
CA ALA A 53 -9.03 18.00 8.96
C ALA A 53 -8.86 17.53 10.42
N LYS A 54 -8.07 18.24 11.24
CA LYS A 54 -7.92 17.91 12.67
C LYS A 54 -9.25 18.08 13.40
N GLN A 55 -9.73 16.98 14.00
CA GLN A 55 -10.95 16.93 14.78
C GLN A 55 -10.84 17.85 16.01
N LYS A 56 -11.58 18.97 16.00
CA LYS A 56 -11.70 19.88 17.14
C LYS A 56 -12.79 19.35 18.06
N HIS A 57 -12.41 18.69 19.13
CA HIS A 57 -13.34 18.37 20.21
C HIS A 57 -13.65 19.64 21.00
N SER A 58 -14.90 19.82 21.40
CA SER A 58 -15.23 20.82 22.42
C SER A 58 -14.68 20.37 23.77
N GLN A 59 -14.49 21.29 24.71
CA GLN A 59 -14.19 20.96 26.11
C GLN A 59 -15.45 20.60 26.91
N GLU A 60 -16.64 20.68 26.31
CA GLU A 60 -17.89 20.28 26.97
C GLU A 60 -17.98 18.75 27.01
N VAL A 61 -18.29 18.20 28.19
CA VAL A 61 -18.62 16.78 28.34
C VAL A 61 -20.06 16.56 27.87
N GLY A 62 -20.27 15.51 27.07
CA GLY A 62 -21.57 15.01 26.64
C GLY A 62 -21.88 13.69 27.35
N ASN A 63 -23.14 13.48 27.68
CA ASN A 63 -23.61 12.31 28.43
C ASN A 63 -24.05 11.14 27.53
N HIS A 64 -23.59 11.09 26.27
CA HIS A 64 -23.98 10.04 25.31
C HIS A 64 -23.52 8.63 25.72
N ALA A 65 -22.40 8.52 26.45
CA ALA A 65 -21.94 7.26 27.03
C ALA A 65 -22.86 6.78 28.18
N ASP A 66 -23.30 7.69 29.05
CA ASP A 66 -24.26 7.38 30.13
C ASP A 66 -25.63 7.01 29.57
N ILE A 67 -26.08 7.68 28.50
CA ILE A 67 -27.35 7.40 27.82
C ILE A 67 -27.37 5.96 27.30
N ILE A 68 -26.32 5.52 26.59
CA ILE A 68 -26.27 4.16 26.06
C ILE A 68 -26.12 3.11 27.17
N GLN A 69 -25.38 3.42 28.23
CA GLN A 69 -25.25 2.55 29.39
C GLN A 69 -26.58 2.40 30.15
N SER A 70 -27.31 3.50 30.37
CA SER A 70 -28.62 3.51 31.02
C SER A 70 -29.68 2.77 30.21
N PHE A 71 -29.69 2.95 28.88
CA PHE A 71 -30.55 2.18 27.98
C PHE A 71 -30.22 0.68 28.06
N GLY A 72 -28.96 0.29 27.90
CA GLY A 72 -28.58 -1.13 27.94
C GLY A 72 -28.86 -1.84 29.28
N ASN A 73 -28.80 -1.11 30.39
CA ASN A 73 -29.14 -1.63 31.72
C ASN A 73 -30.66 -1.77 31.98
N THR A 74 -31.50 -1.12 31.19
CA THR A 74 -32.97 -1.09 31.36
C THR A 74 -33.74 -1.79 30.24
N MET A 75 -33.08 -2.00 29.10
CA MET A 75 -33.64 -2.64 27.91
C MET A 75 -33.96 -4.11 28.15
N VAL A 76 -35.14 -4.51 27.66
CA VAL A 76 -35.57 -5.91 27.54
C VAL A 76 -35.75 -6.18 26.06
N ARG A 77 -35.09 -7.21 25.53
CA ARG A 77 -35.23 -7.62 24.12
C ARG A 77 -36.59 -8.28 23.87
N ASP A 78 -37.04 -8.35 22.62
CA ASP A 78 -38.27 -9.03 22.21
C ASP A 78 -38.27 -10.54 22.59
N ASP A 79 -37.08 -11.15 22.73
CA ASP A 79 -36.91 -12.54 23.22
C ASP A 79 -36.88 -12.69 24.76
N LYS A 80 -37.09 -11.57 25.48
CA LYS A 80 -37.04 -11.42 26.96
C LYS A 80 -35.65 -11.61 27.58
N THR A 81 -34.59 -11.57 26.79
CA THR A 81 -33.21 -11.43 27.32
C THR A 81 -32.88 -9.96 27.62
N TYR A 82 -31.75 -9.77 28.32
CA TYR A 82 -31.19 -8.47 28.66
C TYR A 82 -29.80 -8.35 28.04
N PRO A 83 -29.34 -7.15 27.68
CA PRO A 83 -27.94 -6.92 27.32
C PRO A 83 -26.99 -7.32 28.45
N SER A 84 -25.85 -7.92 28.13
CA SER A 84 -24.87 -8.31 29.15
C SER A 84 -24.06 -7.10 29.65
N LYS A 85 -23.54 -7.13 30.88
CA LYS A 85 -22.69 -6.02 31.39
C LYS A 85 -21.51 -5.68 30.45
N ASN A 86 -20.90 -6.70 29.85
CA ASN A 86 -19.79 -6.53 28.90
C ASN A 86 -20.25 -5.89 27.59
N GLU A 87 -21.43 -6.26 27.11
CA GLU A 87 -22.05 -5.68 25.92
C GLU A 87 -22.42 -4.20 26.14
N VAL A 88 -23.03 -3.87 27.28
CA VAL A 88 -23.36 -2.49 27.68
C VAL A 88 -22.08 -1.66 27.85
N GLY A 89 -21.06 -2.21 28.52
CA GLY A 89 -19.76 -1.55 28.69
C GLY A 89 -19.03 -1.33 27.35
N PHE A 90 -19.10 -2.28 26.42
CA PHE A 90 -18.49 -2.17 25.10
C PHE A 90 -19.16 -1.11 24.23
N ALA A 91 -20.50 -1.00 24.28
CA ALA A 91 -21.24 0.05 23.58
C ALA A 91 -20.91 1.45 24.15
N ALA A 92 -20.81 1.58 25.47
CA ALA A 92 -20.36 2.82 26.12
C ALA A 92 -18.89 3.16 25.75
N TRP A 93 -18.02 2.16 25.65
CA TRP A 93 -16.63 2.34 25.21
C TRP A 93 -16.53 2.80 23.75
N LEU A 94 -17.27 2.20 22.82
CA LEU A 94 -17.35 2.66 21.43
C LEU A 94 -17.90 4.09 21.30
N ALA A 95 -18.74 4.52 22.25
CA ALA A 95 -19.30 5.87 22.25
C ALA A 95 -18.28 6.97 22.65
N GLN A 96 -17.10 6.61 23.19
CA GLN A 96 -16.04 7.55 23.56
C GLN A 96 -15.43 8.27 22.33
N PRO A 97 -14.82 9.46 22.48
CA PRO A 97 -14.66 10.23 23.71
C PRO A 97 -15.98 10.85 24.20
N GLU A 98 -16.04 11.11 25.51
CA GLU A 98 -17.17 11.74 26.19
C GLU A 98 -17.32 13.24 25.85
N THR A 99 -16.34 13.88 25.23
CA THR A 99 -16.47 15.28 24.77
C THR A 99 -17.53 15.44 23.67
N GLN A 100 -18.22 16.57 23.64
CA GLN A 100 -19.13 16.92 22.54
C GLN A 100 -18.38 17.35 21.27
N GLY A 101 -19.09 17.33 20.14
CA GLY A 101 -18.55 17.67 18.82
C GLY A 101 -17.72 16.55 18.19
N GLY A 102 -17.14 16.87 17.04
CA GLY A 102 -16.39 15.98 16.16
C GLY A 102 -17.26 15.09 15.28
N LEU A 103 -16.61 14.06 14.72
CA LEU A 103 -17.22 13.04 13.88
C LEU A 103 -17.84 11.92 14.74
N VAL A 104 -19.07 11.53 14.40
CA VAL A 104 -19.69 10.26 14.82
C VAL A 104 -19.79 9.33 13.61
N ILE A 105 -19.42 8.06 13.77
CA ILE A 105 -19.67 7.02 12.77
C ILE A 105 -20.88 6.21 13.21
N ALA A 106 -21.95 6.23 12.41
CA ALA A 106 -23.16 5.49 12.70
C ALA A 106 -23.14 4.12 11.99
N LEU A 107 -23.10 3.04 12.75
CA LEU A 107 -23.26 1.66 12.29
C LEU A 107 -24.71 1.20 12.46
N LEU A 108 -25.05 0.00 11.95
CA LEU A 108 -26.44 -0.46 12.00
C LEU A 108 -26.80 -0.99 13.39
N GLN A 109 -26.12 -2.08 13.78
CA GLN A 109 -26.40 -2.86 14.97
C GLN A 109 -25.22 -3.81 15.23
N PRO A 110 -25.06 -4.32 16.46
CA PRO A 110 -24.05 -5.33 16.75
C PRO A 110 -24.30 -6.65 16.00
N ALA A 111 -23.22 -7.37 15.65
CA ALA A 111 -23.35 -8.66 15.00
C ALA A 111 -23.86 -9.74 15.98
N LYS A 112 -24.81 -10.58 15.54
CA LYS A 112 -25.32 -11.72 16.34
C LYS A 112 -24.25 -12.68 16.86
N THR A 113 -23.08 -12.73 16.22
CA THR A 113 -21.94 -13.57 16.61
C THR A 113 -20.85 -12.81 17.36
N GLN A 114 -21.07 -11.54 17.73
CA GLN A 114 -20.14 -10.75 18.54
C GLN A 114 -20.01 -11.38 19.93
N ILE A 115 -18.78 -11.60 20.39
CA ILE A 115 -18.48 -12.12 21.73
C ILE A 115 -18.01 -10.94 22.58
N TYR A 116 -18.64 -10.73 23.74
CA TYR A 116 -18.31 -9.63 24.63
C TYR A 116 -17.56 -10.12 25.87
N THR A 117 -16.36 -9.57 26.07
CA THR A 117 -15.51 -9.78 27.25
C THR A 117 -15.28 -8.44 27.95
N GLU A 118 -14.64 -8.46 29.12
CA GLU A 118 -14.19 -7.25 29.82
C GLU A 118 -13.00 -6.57 29.09
N ASP A 119 -12.31 -7.30 28.20
CA ASP A 119 -11.25 -6.78 27.33
C ASP A 119 -11.85 -6.23 26.03
N PHE A 120 -12.28 -4.98 26.05
CA PHE A 120 -12.85 -4.29 24.88
C PHE A 120 -11.88 -4.20 23.69
N GLN A 121 -10.55 -4.21 23.95
CA GLN A 121 -9.55 -4.20 22.88
C GLN A 121 -9.58 -5.55 22.12
N TRP A 122 -9.70 -6.68 22.83
CA TRP A 122 -9.92 -7.99 22.22
C TRP A 122 -11.25 -8.05 21.45
N VAL A 123 -12.35 -7.54 22.02
CA VAL A 123 -13.67 -7.51 21.35
C VAL A 123 -13.64 -6.71 20.04
N LYS A 124 -12.86 -5.61 19.99
CA LYS A 124 -12.61 -4.85 18.76
C LYS A 124 -11.77 -5.65 17.76
N ASP A 125 -10.65 -6.23 18.20
CA ASP A 125 -9.68 -6.88 17.31
C ASP A 125 -10.22 -8.18 16.68
N GLU A 126 -11.10 -8.90 17.39
CA GLU A 126 -11.84 -10.07 16.87
C GLU A 126 -13.04 -9.71 15.98
N SER A 127 -13.40 -8.42 15.87
CA SER A 127 -14.47 -7.95 14.97
C SER A 127 -13.87 -7.41 13.67
N PRO A 128 -13.95 -8.14 12.54
CA PRO A 128 -13.32 -7.70 11.28
C PRO A 128 -13.83 -6.33 10.82
N THR A 129 -15.09 -6.02 11.13
CA THR A 129 -15.73 -4.73 10.86
C THR A 129 -15.05 -3.58 11.62
N LEU A 130 -14.82 -3.75 12.93
CA LEU A 130 -14.20 -2.71 13.76
C LEU A 130 -12.69 -2.61 13.55
N ALA A 131 -12.01 -3.74 13.32
CA ALA A 131 -10.61 -3.75 12.92
C ALA A 131 -10.40 -3.00 11.59
N TYR A 132 -11.24 -3.26 10.57
CA TYR A 132 -11.22 -2.52 9.31
C TYR A 132 -11.52 -1.01 9.50
N LEU A 133 -12.47 -0.68 10.38
CA LEU A 133 -12.81 0.72 10.68
C LEU A 133 -11.64 1.45 11.39
N GLN A 134 -10.99 0.79 12.35
CA GLN A 134 -9.80 1.27 13.05
C GLN A 134 -8.63 1.51 12.08
N GLU A 135 -8.40 0.60 11.13
CA GLU A 135 -7.38 0.79 10.09
C GLU A 135 -7.74 1.91 9.12
N SER A 136 -9.02 2.05 8.75
CA SER A 136 -9.49 3.14 7.89
C SER A 136 -9.36 4.50 8.57
N LEU A 137 -9.64 4.58 9.87
CA LEU A 137 -9.44 5.78 10.69
C LEU A 137 -7.96 6.15 10.81
N ALA A 138 -7.09 5.17 11.06
CA ALA A 138 -5.64 5.42 11.11
C ALA A 138 -5.08 5.84 9.74
N PHE A 139 -5.65 5.32 8.64
CA PHE A 139 -5.30 5.75 7.30
C PHE A 139 -5.70 7.21 7.01
N VAL A 140 -6.92 7.61 7.39
CA VAL A 140 -7.48 8.93 7.06
C VAL A 140 -7.05 10.03 8.06
N ASN A 141 -6.91 9.70 9.35
CA ASN A 141 -6.66 10.67 10.43
C ASN A 141 -5.34 10.39 11.18
N GLY A 142 -4.39 9.68 10.54
CA GLY A 142 -3.06 9.40 11.08
C GLY A 142 -3.08 8.58 12.38
N PRO A 143 -2.62 9.11 13.53
CA PRO A 143 -2.73 8.42 14.82
C PRO A 143 -4.18 8.32 15.34
N GLY A 144 -5.16 8.90 14.62
CA GLY A 144 -6.59 8.75 14.91
C GLY A 144 -7.04 7.30 15.01
N SER A 145 -7.94 7.02 15.95
CA SER A 145 -8.39 5.67 16.28
C SER A 145 -9.84 5.65 16.77
N LEU A 146 -10.38 4.47 17.05
CA LEU A 146 -11.67 4.34 17.73
C LEU A 146 -11.67 4.97 19.15
N ALA A 147 -10.51 5.29 19.73
CA ALA A 147 -10.45 6.05 20.98
C ALA A 147 -10.67 7.57 20.80
N SER A 148 -10.55 8.10 19.58
CA SER A 148 -10.75 9.52 19.25
C SER A 148 -12.05 9.81 18.48
N THR A 149 -12.74 8.77 18.01
CA THR A 149 -13.88 8.92 17.11
C THR A 149 -15.03 8.02 17.56
N SER A 150 -16.11 8.64 18.04
CA SER A 150 -17.29 7.95 18.56
C SER A 150 -17.97 7.11 17.48
N VAL A 151 -18.24 5.85 17.79
CA VAL A 151 -19.00 4.93 16.96
C VAL A 151 -20.29 4.55 17.68
N PHE A 152 -21.43 4.86 17.07
CA PHE A 152 -22.75 4.53 17.61
C PHE A 152 -23.42 3.51 16.69
N ASP A 153 -24.05 2.47 17.23
CA ASP A 153 -25.04 1.69 16.50
C ASP A 153 -26.38 2.44 16.45
N ALA A 154 -27.07 2.39 15.32
CA ALA A 154 -28.42 2.96 15.17
C ALA A 154 -29.49 2.14 15.91
N PHE A 155 -29.24 0.83 16.07
CA PHE A 155 -30.06 -0.11 16.84
C PHE A 155 -29.17 -0.86 17.84
N PRO A 156 -28.69 -0.19 18.90
CA PRO A 156 -27.79 -0.80 19.87
C PRO A 156 -28.45 -1.98 20.57
N PHE A 157 -27.63 -2.97 20.94
CA PHE A 157 -28.00 -4.21 21.64
C PHE A 157 -28.97 -5.16 20.92
N ILE A 158 -29.52 -4.77 19.77
CA ILE A 158 -30.34 -5.65 18.93
C ILE A 158 -29.42 -6.48 18.03
N THR A 159 -29.38 -7.79 18.24
CA THR A 159 -28.59 -8.72 17.41
C THR A 159 -29.34 -9.26 16.20
N GLU A 160 -30.65 -9.07 16.15
CA GLU A 160 -31.54 -9.64 15.15
C GLU A 160 -31.80 -8.68 13.99
N THR A 161 -31.92 -9.21 12.77
CA THR A 161 -32.09 -8.40 11.56
C THR A 161 -33.29 -7.47 11.68
N ILE A 162 -33.07 -6.16 11.65
CA ILE A 162 -34.16 -5.17 11.62
C ILE A 162 -35.01 -5.37 10.37
N SER A 163 -36.32 -5.58 10.55
CA SER A 163 -37.28 -5.78 9.46
C SER A 163 -37.39 -4.52 8.59
N SER A 164 -37.66 -4.72 7.29
CA SER A 164 -38.04 -3.64 6.37
C SER A 164 -39.51 -3.20 6.53
N GLU A 165 -40.29 -3.90 7.35
CA GLU A 165 -41.66 -3.54 7.71
C GLU A 165 -41.66 -2.41 8.77
N ALA A 166 -42.72 -2.27 9.57
CA ALA A 166 -42.70 -1.38 10.73
C ALA A 166 -41.62 -1.82 11.73
N LEU A 167 -40.89 -0.87 12.33
CA LEU A 167 -39.98 -1.17 13.43
C LEU A 167 -40.75 -1.78 14.61
N SER A 168 -40.16 -2.79 15.27
CA SER A 168 -40.69 -3.27 16.56
C SER A 168 -40.56 -2.17 17.61
N LYS A 169 -41.21 -2.36 18.76
CA LYS A 169 -41.06 -1.43 19.88
C LYS A 169 -39.60 -1.37 20.33
N GLU A 170 -38.93 -2.52 20.46
CA GLU A 170 -37.50 -2.63 20.77
C GLU A 170 -36.65 -1.80 19.79
N ALA A 171 -36.84 -1.99 18.49
CA ALA A 171 -36.11 -1.25 17.45
C ALA A 171 -36.42 0.26 17.45
N THR A 172 -37.65 0.66 17.79
CA THR A 172 -38.03 2.06 17.93
C THR A 172 -37.36 2.72 19.13
N ASP A 173 -37.36 2.05 20.29
CA ASP A 173 -36.75 2.54 21.52
C ASP A 173 -35.21 2.62 21.39
N ALA A 174 -34.60 1.63 20.71
CA ALA A 174 -33.16 1.63 20.40
C ALA A 174 -32.77 2.78 19.45
N TYR A 175 -33.55 3.02 18.38
CA TYR A 175 -33.31 4.13 17.45
C TYR A 175 -33.54 5.51 18.09
N ASN A 176 -34.56 5.65 18.94
CA ASN A 176 -34.77 6.86 19.74
C ASN A 176 -33.59 7.13 20.70
N THR A 177 -32.98 6.08 21.26
CA THR A 177 -31.76 6.18 22.07
C THR A 177 -30.59 6.69 21.23
N PHE A 178 -30.35 6.13 20.04
CA PHE A 178 -29.34 6.63 19.09
C PHE A 178 -29.52 8.13 18.76
N VAL A 179 -30.74 8.58 18.47
CA VAL A 179 -31.03 10.00 18.24
C VAL A 179 -30.76 10.84 19.49
N THR A 180 -31.09 10.33 20.68
CA THR A 180 -30.80 10.99 21.96
C THR A 180 -29.29 11.10 22.23
N MET A 181 -28.51 10.09 21.86
CA MET A 181 -27.04 10.14 21.91
C MET A 181 -26.48 11.20 20.95
N LEU A 182 -27.04 11.37 19.75
CA LEU A 182 -26.65 12.46 18.84
C LEU A 182 -26.96 13.85 19.41
N VAL A 183 -28.11 14.02 20.07
CA VAL A 183 -28.49 15.26 20.78
C VAL A 183 -27.51 15.59 21.91
N ALA A 184 -27.07 14.58 22.67
CA ALA A 184 -26.08 14.72 23.73
C ALA A 184 -24.66 14.99 23.21
N LYS A 185 -24.25 14.27 22.16
CA LYS A 185 -22.91 14.38 21.55
C LYS A 185 -22.72 15.67 20.75
N LYS A 186 -23.79 16.24 20.20
CA LYS A 186 -23.78 17.40 19.28
C LYS A 186 -22.68 17.32 18.18
N PRO A 187 -22.55 16.22 17.42
CA PRO A 187 -21.49 16.12 16.41
C PRO A 187 -21.73 17.12 15.28
N GLU A 188 -20.70 17.72 14.70
CA GLU A 188 -20.86 18.50 13.46
C GLU A 188 -21.12 17.56 12.27
N VAL A 189 -20.53 16.35 12.28
CA VAL A 189 -20.65 15.37 11.19
C VAL A 189 -21.06 13.99 11.70
N VAL A 190 -22.02 13.37 11.00
CA VAL A 190 -22.35 11.94 11.13
C VAL A 190 -22.00 11.22 9.82
N PHE A 191 -21.06 10.26 9.87
CA PHE A 191 -20.80 9.35 8.77
C PHE A 191 -21.75 8.15 8.85
N ALA A 192 -22.76 8.16 7.99
CA ALA A 192 -23.90 7.25 8.05
C ALA A 192 -23.59 5.92 7.34
N CYS A 193 -22.98 4.98 8.05
CA CYS A 193 -22.57 3.66 7.54
C CYS A 193 -23.66 2.58 7.66
N TRP A 194 -24.93 2.92 7.77
CA TRP A 194 -26.02 1.96 7.99
C TRP A 194 -27.24 2.25 7.13
N ARG A 195 -28.08 1.23 6.90
CA ARG A 195 -29.36 1.37 6.22
C ARG A 195 -30.29 0.20 6.54
N VAL A 196 -31.53 0.49 6.92
CA VAL A 196 -32.62 -0.50 6.87
C VAL A 196 -33.23 -0.48 5.46
N LYS A 197 -33.51 -1.65 4.90
CA LYS A 197 -34.09 -1.75 3.56
C LYS A 197 -35.50 -1.16 3.56
N ASP A 198 -35.86 -0.42 2.52
CA ASP A 198 -37.18 0.17 2.27
C ASP A 198 -37.73 1.18 3.32
N GLN A 199 -36.98 1.44 4.41
CA GLN A 199 -37.23 2.55 5.32
C GLN A 199 -36.32 3.77 5.01
N ASN A 200 -36.83 4.98 5.25
CA ASN A 200 -36.07 6.23 5.15
C ASN A 200 -35.99 6.89 6.54
N LEU A 201 -35.12 6.35 7.40
CA LEU A 201 -34.86 6.90 8.72
C LEU A 201 -33.85 8.05 8.63
N SER A 202 -33.98 9.04 9.51
CA SER A 202 -32.99 10.11 9.66
C SER A 202 -31.61 9.53 9.96
N PHE A 203 -30.54 10.22 9.55
CA PHE A 203 -29.14 9.78 9.74
C PHE A 203 -28.79 8.41 9.11
N SER A 204 -29.68 7.81 8.30
CA SER A 204 -29.38 6.59 7.54
C SER A 204 -28.61 6.88 6.25
N GLY A 205 -27.64 6.03 5.96
CA GLY A 205 -26.92 6.03 4.70
C GLY A 205 -27.84 5.59 3.56
N LYS A 206 -27.69 6.23 2.40
CA LYS A 206 -28.41 5.84 1.18
C LYS A 206 -27.78 4.59 0.55
N GLY A 207 -26.54 4.26 0.95
CA GLY A 207 -25.83 3.05 0.64
C GLY A 207 -24.69 3.25 -0.37
N LEU A 208 -24.08 2.13 -0.74
CA LEU A 208 -22.85 2.08 -1.55
C LEU A 208 -22.98 2.91 -2.84
N GLY A 209 -22.16 3.96 -2.91
CA GLY A 209 -22.05 4.88 -4.04
C GLY A 209 -23.31 5.65 -4.40
N ARG A 210 -24.34 5.73 -3.53
CA ARG A 210 -25.68 6.23 -3.95
C ARG A 210 -25.83 7.74 -4.06
N VAL A 211 -25.13 8.53 -3.23
CA VAL A 211 -25.33 9.98 -3.14
C VAL A 211 -23.99 10.69 -2.90
N ASN A 212 -23.77 11.80 -3.62
CA ASN A 212 -22.60 12.68 -3.49
C ASN A 212 -22.91 13.98 -2.69
N GLN A 213 -24.16 14.25 -2.34
CA GLN A 213 -24.54 15.39 -1.49
C GLN A 213 -24.47 15.06 0.00
N VAL A 214 -24.15 16.06 0.82
CA VAL A 214 -24.19 16.01 2.28
C VAL A 214 -25.56 16.49 2.74
N GLU A 215 -26.28 15.66 3.49
CA GLU A 215 -27.63 15.98 3.98
C GLU A 215 -27.52 16.77 5.29
N ARG A 216 -28.16 17.93 5.41
CA ARG A 216 -28.16 18.73 6.64
C ARG A 216 -29.41 18.45 7.45
N LEU A 217 -29.25 17.87 8.64
CA LEU A 217 -30.34 17.54 9.55
C LEU A 217 -30.24 18.37 10.83
N THR A 218 -31.37 18.95 11.26
CA THR A 218 -31.47 19.67 12.53
C THR A 218 -31.97 18.72 13.62
N LEU A 219 -31.20 18.57 14.68
CA LEU A 219 -31.58 17.83 15.88
C LEU A 219 -32.64 18.60 16.70
N SER A 220 -33.31 17.92 17.63
CA SER A 220 -34.38 18.49 18.46
C SER A 220 -33.94 19.67 19.35
N ASN A 221 -32.64 19.79 19.63
CA ASN A 221 -32.02 20.91 20.34
C ASN A 221 -31.63 22.09 19.42
N GLY A 222 -31.95 22.04 18.12
CA GLY A 222 -31.60 23.05 17.14
C GLY A 222 -30.19 22.92 16.54
N HIS A 223 -29.37 21.97 17.00
CA HIS A 223 -28.03 21.71 16.46
C HIS A 223 -28.11 21.13 15.05
N VAL A 224 -27.32 21.65 14.11
CA VAL A 224 -27.28 21.19 12.72
C VAL A 224 -26.15 20.20 12.54
N VAL A 225 -26.47 19.03 11.99
CA VAL A 225 -25.55 17.93 11.72
C VAL A 225 -25.42 17.74 10.21
N HIS A 226 -24.19 17.63 9.74
CA HIS A 226 -23.85 17.24 8.37
C HIS A 226 -23.81 15.70 8.27
N VAL A 227 -24.71 15.11 7.50
CA VAL A 227 -24.79 13.66 7.32
C VAL A 227 -24.10 13.28 6.01
N VAL A 228 -22.96 12.60 6.12
CA VAL A 228 -22.19 12.09 4.98
C VAL A 228 -22.60 10.65 4.69
N ASN A 229 -22.95 10.38 3.43
CA ASN A 229 -23.38 9.05 2.98
C ASN A 229 -22.24 8.03 3.08
N GLY A 230 -22.35 7.11 4.03
CA GLY A 230 -21.49 5.93 4.12
C GLY A 230 -22.17 4.66 3.62
N PHE A 231 -21.46 3.56 3.79
CA PHE A 231 -22.00 2.21 3.69
C PHE A 231 -21.25 1.31 4.68
N HIS A 232 -21.88 0.21 5.08
CA HIS A 232 -21.44 -0.52 6.26
C HIS A 232 -20.06 -1.17 6.08
N PRO A 233 -19.08 -0.93 6.97
CA PRO A 233 -17.71 -1.43 6.79
C PRO A 233 -17.61 -2.97 6.73
N SER A 234 -18.62 -3.69 7.25
CA SER A 234 -18.70 -5.16 7.08
C SER A 234 -18.78 -5.59 5.61
N TYR A 235 -19.24 -4.72 4.70
CA TYR A 235 -19.31 -5.00 3.27
C TYR A 235 -17.93 -5.32 2.69
N MET A 236 -16.91 -4.56 3.05
CA MET A 236 -15.51 -4.88 2.71
C MET A 236 -14.94 -5.92 3.67
N ALA A 237 -15.13 -5.75 4.98
CA ALA A 237 -14.42 -6.59 5.95
C ALA A 237 -14.85 -8.07 5.96
N ASN A 238 -16.10 -8.38 5.60
CA ASN A 238 -16.66 -9.74 5.72
C ASN A 238 -17.22 -10.30 4.40
N PHE A 239 -17.82 -9.47 3.55
CA PHE A 239 -18.48 -9.95 2.32
C PHE A 239 -17.59 -9.88 1.08
N TYR A 240 -16.87 -8.77 0.90
CA TYR A 240 -16.09 -8.48 -0.29
C TYR A 240 -14.68 -7.95 0.05
N PRO A 241 -13.85 -8.70 0.80
CA PRO A 241 -12.53 -8.25 1.25
C PRO A 241 -11.49 -8.07 0.13
N ASN A 242 -11.75 -8.64 -1.05
CA ASN A 242 -10.86 -8.54 -2.21
C ASN A 242 -11.12 -7.28 -3.03
N GLU A 243 -12.40 -6.93 -3.25
CA GLU A 243 -12.86 -5.86 -4.15
C GLU A 243 -12.29 -4.47 -3.79
N SER A 244 -11.21 -4.10 -4.49
CA SER A 244 -10.41 -2.90 -4.21
C SER A 244 -11.18 -1.59 -4.38
N CYS A 245 -12.12 -1.53 -5.33
CA CYS A 245 -12.98 -0.37 -5.54
C CYS A 245 -13.81 0.00 -4.29
N PHE A 246 -14.32 -0.98 -3.53
CA PHE A 246 -15.12 -0.71 -2.32
C PHE A 246 -14.28 -0.16 -1.18
N ARG A 247 -13.03 -0.64 -1.00
CA ARG A 247 -12.12 -0.07 0.00
C ARG A 247 -11.77 1.38 -0.34
N ARG A 248 -11.47 1.67 -1.61
CA ARG A 248 -11.25 3.03 -2.12
C ARG A 248 -12.44 3.95 -1.85
N LEU A 249 -13.65 3.51 -2.21
CA LEU A 249 -14.87 4.29 -2.00
C LEU A 249 -15.12 4.57 -0.51
N PHE A 250 -14.93 3.57 0.36
CA PHE A 250 -15.10 3.77 1.80
C PHE A 250 -14.10 4.78 2.36
N SER A 251 -12.81 4.67 1.99
CA SER A 251 -11.78 5.64 2.38
C SER A 251 -12.12 7.05 1.91
N MET A 252 -12.61 7.19 0.67
CA MET A 252 -12.99 8.49 0.09
C MET A 252 -14.16 9.14 0.83
N GLU A 253 -15.26 8.41 1.08
CA GLU A 253 -16.42 8.97 1.82
C GLU A 253 -16.09 9.20 3.32
N LEU A 254 -15.14 8.45 3.89
CA LEU A 254 -14.61 8.73 5.23
C LEU A 254 -13.76 10.01 5.25
N CYS A 255 -12.86 10.20 4.26
CA CYS A 255 -12.11 11.46 4.11
C CYS A 255 -13.06 12.65 3.97
N LYS A 256 -14.12 12.51 3.18
CA LYS A 256 -15.19 13.49 3.07
C LYS A 256 -15.80 13.85 4.43
N ALA A 257 -16.15 12.85 5.24
CA ALA A 257 -16.67 13.08 6.58
C ALA A 257 -15.70 13.85 7.49
N PHE A 258 -14.39 13.63 7.37
CA PHE A 258 -13.38 14.43 8.07
C PHE A 258 -13.23 15.86 7.51
N CYS A 259 -13.28 16.04 6.18
CA CYS A 259 -13.17 17.36 5.56
C CYS A 259 -14.41 18.24 5.81
N GLU A 260 -15.59 17.64 5.93
CA GLU A 260 -16.83 18.32 6.32
C GLU A 260 -16.75 18.97 7.72
N LEU A 261 -15.92 18.45 8.64
CA LEU A 261 -15.68 19.09 9.96
C LEU A 261 -15.13 20.52 9.85
N ASN A 262 -14.50 20.87 8.72
CA ASN A 262 -13.97 22.21 8.45
C ASN A 262 -14.54 22.82 7.15
N ALA A 263 -15.58 22.20 6.58
CA ALA A 263 -16.17 22.57 5.28
C ALA A 263 -15.15 22.69 4.12
N THR A 264 -14.09 21.85 4.13
CA THR A 264 -13.00 21.87 3.13
C THR A 264 -13.17 20.86 1.99
N TRP A 265 -14.23 20.04 2.00
CA TRP A 265 -14.45 19.04 0.96
C TRP A 265 -14.83 19.66 -0.38
N GLN A 266 -14.26 19.13 -1.47
CA GLN A 266 -14.66 19.43 -2.84
C GLN A 266 -14.89 18.11 -3.58
N GLU A 267 -15.95 18.06 -4.39
CA GLU A 267 -16.29 16.90 -5.21
C GLU A 267 -15.64 17.01 -6.59
N ASP A 268 -14.90 15.97 -6.99
CA ASP A 268 -14.31 15.83 -8.32
C ASP A 268 -15.05 14.79 -9.17
N GLU A 269 -14.97 14.94 -10.50
CA GLU A 269 -15.55 13.98 -11.47
C GLU A 269 -15.12 12.52 -11.21
N TRP A 270 -13.85 12.29 -10.81
CA TRP A 270 -13.34 10.95 -10.56
C TRP A 270 -14.02 10.25 -9.37
N MET A 271 -14.54 11.02 -8.40
CA MET A 271 -15.26 10.49 -7.24
C MET A 271 -16.62 9.92 -7.65
N ASP A 272 -17.34 10.61 -8.52
CA ASP A 272 -18.61 10.12 -9.08
C ASP A 272 -18.41 8.93 -10.02
N VAL A 273 -17.30 8.90 -10.77
CA VAL A 273 -16.87 7.71 -11.52
C VAL A 273 -16.60 6.52 -10.60
N LEU A 274 -15.89 6.72 -9.47
CA LEU A 274 -15.66 5.67 -8.47
C LEU A 274 -16.97 5.16 -7.85
N ARG A 275 -17.86 6.08 -7.43
CA ARG A 275 -19.21 5.74 -6.95
C ARG A 275 -19.98 4.91 -7.97
N TRP A 276 -19.97 5.31 -9.25
CA TRP A 276 -20.63 4.57 -10.33
C TRP A 276 -20.05 3.17 -10.51
N ARG A 277 -18.72 3.02 -10.58
CA ARG A 277 -18.04 1.71 -10.69
C ARG A 277 -18.41 0.78 -9.54
N CYS A 278 -18.43 1.30 -8.31
CA CYS A 278 -18.82 0.49 -7.15
C CYS A 278 -20.29 0.05 -7.23
N ARG A 279 -21.22 0.92 -7.64
CA ARG A 279 -22.63 0.53 -7.87
C ARG A 279 -22.74 -0.59 -8.92
N GLU A 280 -22.01 -0.46 -10.01
CA GLU A 280 -22.02 -1.42 -11.12
C GLU A 280 -21.35 -2.75 -10.73
N ARG A 281 -20.23 -2.73 -10.01
CA ARG A 281 -19.60 -3.94 -9.46
C ARG A 281 -20.50 -4.65 -8.45
N THR A 282 -21.22 -3.91 -7.60
CA THR A 282 -22.24 -4.47 -6.71
C THR A 282 -23.36 -5.19 -7.49
N ARG A 283 -23.82 -4.63 -8.61
CA ARG A 283 -24.81 -5.27 -9.49
C ARG A 283 -24.30 -6.60 -10.04
N GLN A 284 -23.09 -6.61 -10.61
CA GLN A 284 -22.43 -7.81 -11.12
C GLN A 284 -22.28 -8.90 -10.03
N LEU A 285 -21.84 -8.52 -8.83
CA LEU A 285 -21.68 -9.46 -7.70
C LEU A 285 -23.02 -10.06 -7.22
N MET A 286 -24.13 -9.34 -7.36
CA MET A 286 -25.47 -9.87 -7.09
C MET A 286 -25.90 -10.88 -8.17
N GLU A 287 -25.62 -10.59 -9.44
CA GLU A 287 -25.90 -11.49 -10.58
C GLU A 287 -25.05 -12.76 -10.51
N GLU A 288 -23.73 -12.64 -10.29
CA GLU A 288 -22.82 -13.78 -10.07
C GLU A 288 -23.31 -14.69 -8.93
N ARG A 289 -23.84 -14.10 -7.84
CA ARG A 289 -24.37 -14.84 -6.68
C ARG A 289 -25.71 -15.51 -6.99
N ALA A 290 -26.58 -14.87 -7.77
CA ALA A 290 -27.83 -15.47 -8.22
C ALA A 290 -27.55 -16.72 -9.07
N SER A 291 -26.71 -16.61 -10.10
CA SER A 291 -26.32 -17.74 -10.96
C SER A 291 -25.66 -18.88 -10.19
N ALA A 292 -24.76 -18.58 -9.25
CA ALA A 292 -24.14 -19.60 -8.39
C ALA A 292 -25.16 -20.30 -7.49
N SER A 293 -26.19 -19.59 -7.01
CA SER A 293 -27.26 -20.19 -6.20
C SER A 293 -28.18 -21.10 -7.01
N GLU A 294 -28.48 -20.75 -8.28
CA GLU A 294 -29.21 -21.62 -9.20
C GLU A 294 -28.44 -22.90 -9.53
N GLN A 295 -27.13 -22.79 -9.77
CA GLN A 295 -26.28 -23.96 -10.04
C GLN A 295 -26.22 -24.90 -8.83
N LEU A 296 -26.02 -24.36 -7.63
CA LEU A 296 -26.09 -25.14 -6.38
C LEU A 296 -27.47 -25.79 -6.18
N ASN A 297 -28.57 -25.13 -6.53
CA ASN A 297 -29.90 -25.72 -6.41
C ASN A 297 -30.15 -26.85 -7.44
N ARG A 298 -29.48 -26.85 -8.60
CA ARG A 298 -29.54 -27.95 -9.57
C ARG A 298 -28.67 -29.16 -9.15
N GLU A 299 -27.54 -28.92 -8.48
CA GLU A 299 -26.63 -29.99 -8.05
C GLU A 299 -26.97 -30.56 -6.66
N CYS A 300 -27.54 -29.76 -5.75
CA CYS A 300 -27.70 -30.10 -4.32
C CYS A 300 -29.06 -30.73 -3.97
N GLY A 301 -29.52 -31.68 -4.78
CA GLY A 301 -30.65 -32.56 -4.45
C GLY A 301 -30.39 -33.56 -3.31
N ARG A 302 -29.30 -33.40 -2.55
CA ARG A 302 -28.93 -34.22 -1.38
C ARG A 302 -28.59 -33.33 -0.19
N VAL A 303 -29.28 -33.57 0.91
CA VAL A 303 -29.30 -32.78 2.15
C VAL A 303 -27.89 -32.45 2.67
N LEU A 304 -27.60 -31.16 2.88
CA LEU A 304 -26.35 -30.74 3.55
C LEU A 304 -26.61 -29.78 4.73
N ARG A 305 -26.21 -30.25 5.92
CA ARG A 305 -26.17 -29.46 7.16
C ARG A 305 -24.99 -28.48 7.08
N ARG A 306 -25.23 -27.16 7.08
CA ARG A 306 -24.15 -26.16 7.02
C ARG A 306 -23.25 -26.26 8.26
N SER A 307 -22.03 -26.74 8.10
CA SER A 307 -20.98 -26.62 9.13
C SER A 307 -20.04 -25.45 8.81
N ARG A 308 -19.41 -24.90 9.85
CA ARG A 308 -18.45 -23.78 9.79
C ARG A 308 -17.26 -24.02 8.83
N LYS A 309 -16.99 -25.29 8.49
CA LYS A 309 -15.97 -25.71 7.51
C LYS A 309 -16.29 -25.23 6.09
N GLY A 310 -17.55 -24.91 5.78
CA GLY A 310 -17.97 -24.43 4.47
C GLY A 310 -17.54 -23.01 4.13
N ASP A 311 -17.30 -22.15 5.12
CA ASP A 311 -16.98 -20.74 4.86
C ASP A 311 -15.51 -20.54 4.46
N ALA A 312 -14.57 -21.33 5.00
CA ALA A 312 -13.18 -21.35 4.53
C ALA A 312 -13.09 -21.77 3.05
N ALA A 313 -13.76 -22.86 2.67
CA ALA A 313 -13.81 -23.33 1.28
C ALA A 313 -14.41 -22.27 0.33
N ARG A 314 -15.48 -21.57 0.74
CA ARG A 314 -16.04 -20.44 -0.03
C ARG A 314 -15.06 -19.29 -0.19
N THR A 315 -14.32 -18.94 0.87
CA THR A 315 -13.28 -17.91 0.81
C THR A 315 -12.19 -18.30 -0.19
N HIS A 316 -11.74 -19.56 -0.20
CA HIS A 316 -10.72 -20.02 -1.14
C HIS A 316 -11.23 -20.10 -2.59
N ILE A 317 -12.48 -20.51 -2.82
CA ILE A 317 -13.12 -20.42 -4.15
C ILE A 317 -13.19 -18.97 -4.62
N ALA A 318 -13.49 -18.02 -3.73
CA ALA A 318 -13.49 -16.60 -4.06
C ALA A 318 -12.07 -16.09 -4.39
N TYR A 319 -11.03 -16.52 -3.66
CA TYR A 319 -9.63 -16.19 -3.97
C TYR A 319 -9.20 -16.78 -5.33
N ALA A 320 -9.52 -18.05 -5.61
CA ALA A 320 -9.23 -18.69 -6.90
C ALA A 320 -9.88 -17.92 -8.07
N LYS A 321 -11.18 -17.58 -7.94
CA LYS A 321 -11.90 -16.79 -8.95
C LYS A 321 -11.33 -15.36 -9.11
N SER A 322 -10.91 -14.74 -8.01
CA SER A 322 -10.25 -13.43 -7.99
C SER A 322 -8.92 -13.46 -8.74
N PHE A 323 -8.11 -14.50 -8.49
CA PHE A 323 -6.84 -14.73 -9.18
C PHE A 323 -7.04 -14.98 -10.68
N ASP A 324 -7.99 -15.84 -11.07
CA ASP A 324 -8.31 -16.13 -12.47
C ASP A 324 -8.79 -14.89 -13.23
N ASN A 325 -9.58 -14.04 -12.57
CA ASN A 325 -10.02 -12.75 -13.12
C ASN A 325 -8.85 -11.78 -13.30
N GLY A 326 -7.91 -11.74 -12.35
CA GLY A 326 -6.69 -10.94 -12.45
C GLY A 326 -5.78 -11.40 -13.58
N LEU A 327 -5.54 -12.71 -13.73
CA LEU A 327 -4.82 -13.27 -14.87
C LEU A 327 -5.53 -12.97 -16.21
N ARG A 328 -6.86 -13.05 -16.26
CA ARG A 328 -7.63 -12.69 -17.47
C ARG A 328 -7.47 -11.21 -17.84
N ARG A 329 -7.55 -10.30 -16.88
CA ARG A 329 -7.32 -8.85 -17.11
C ARG A 329 -5.88 -8.54 -17.50
N LEU A 330 -4.93 -9.27 -16.92
CA LEU A 330 -3.53 -9.20 -17.33
C LEU A 330 -3.36 -9.71 -18.78
N LYS A 331 -4.04 -10.78 -19.18
CA LYS A 331 -4.10 -11.23 -20.58
C LYS A 331 -4.67 -10.15 -21.49
N GLN A 332 -5.82 -9.57 -21.16
CA GLN A 332 -6.44 -8.49 -21.96
C GLN A 332 -5.49 -7.28 -22.11
N THR A 333 -4.71 -7.00 -21.07
CA THR A 333 -3.64 -5.99 -21.09
C THR A 333 -2.53 -6.36 -22.07
N PHE A 334 -2.04 -7.60 -22.05
CA PHE A 334 -1.06 -8.09 -23.03
C PHE A 334 -1.61 -8.05 -24.47
N ASP A 335 -2.81 -8.60 -24.69
CA ASP A 335 -3.52 -8.62 -25.98
C ASP A 335 -3.69 -7.19 -26.55
N HIS A 336 -3.98 -6.22 -25.67
CA HIS A 336 -4.04 -4.82 -26.05
C HIS A 336 -2.66 -4.24 -26.38
N MET A 337 -1.64 -4.48 -25.56
CA MET A 337 -0.27 -3.99 -25.80
C MET A 337 0.33 -4.47 -27.13
N ILE A 338 0.01 -5.70 -27.56
CA ILE A 338 0.42 -6.23 -28.88
C ILE A 338 -0.48 -5.78 -30.03
N SER A 339 -1.62 -5.13 -29.75
CA SER A 339 -2.57 -4.70 -30.77
C SER A 339 -2.05 -3.54 -31.64
N PRO A 340 -2.53 -3.40 -32.89
CA PRO A 340 -2.27 -2.22 -33.70
C PRO A 340 -2.77 -0.92 -33.05
N THR A 341 -3.86 -0.98 -32.27
CA THR A 341 -4.49 0.18 -31.61
C THR A 341 -3.60 0.80 -30.55
N TYR A 342 -2.87 -0.01 -29.78
CA TYR A 342 -1.93 0.46 -28.78
C TYR A 342 -0.82 1.35 -29.38
N LYS A 343 -0.44 1.12 -30.64
CA LYS A 343 0.59 1.93 -31.34
C LYS A 343 0.17 3.38 -31.54
N SER A 344 -1.09 3.61 -31.95
CA SER A 344 -1.64 4.95 -32.24
C SER A 344 -2.18 5.68 -31.01
N GLN A 345 -2.45 4.98 -29.91
CA GLN A 345 -2.96 5.59 -28.67
C GLN A 345 -1.96 6.55 -28.00
N SER A 346 -2.48 7.71 -27.57
CA SER A 346 -1.77 8.66 -26.72
C SER A 346 -1.58 8.10 -25.31
N SER A 347 -0.72 8.73 -24.50
CA SER A 347 -0.54 8.31 -23.10
C SER A 347 -1.83 8.44 -22.31
N TRP A 348 -2.68 9.41 -22.68
CA TRP A 348 -3.98 9.60 -22.04
C TRP A 348 -5.00 8.52 -22.43
N ASP A 349 -4.99 8.06 -23.69
CA ASP A 349 -5.82 6.93 -24.10
C ASP A 349 -5.39 5.63 -23.39
N LEU A 350 -4.08 5.45 -23.19
CA LEU A 350 -3.54 4.34 -22.39
C LEU A 350 -3.88 4.46 -20.91
N TYR A 351 -3.79 5.66 -20.33
CA TYR A 351 -4.24 5.93 -18.97
C TYR A 351 -5.73 5.60 -18.83
N ILE A 352 -6.57 6.09 -19.74
CA ILE A 352 -8.01 5.78 -19.81
C ILE A 352 -8.27 4.28 -20.00
N PHE A 353 -7.45 3.58 -20.77
CA PHE A 353 -7.57 2.14 -20.96
C PHE A 353 -7.30 1.38 -19.65
N PHE A 354 -6.13 1.61 -19.04
CA PHE A 354 -5.67 0.89 -17.84
C PHE A 354 -6.39 1.29 -16.54
N VAL A 355 -6.77 2.56 -16.40
CA VAL A 355 -7.44 3.10 -15.21
C VAL A 355 -8.96 3.07 -15.35
N SER A 356 -9.52 3.15 -16.57
CA SER A 356 -10.95 3.42 -16.74
C SER A 356 -11.74 2.47 -17.63
N HIS A 357 -11.13 1.63 -18.48
CA HIS A 357 -11.87 0.68 -19.32
C HIS A 357 -11.69 -0.78 -18.90
N GLU A 358 -10.46 -1.26 -18.68
CA GLU A 358 -10.21 -2.68 -18.40
C GLU A 358 -10.05 -3.05 -16.91
N HIS A 359 -10.07 -2.06 -16.01
CA HIS A 359 -9.85 -2.27 -14.58
C HIS A 359 -8.57 -3.09 -14.28
N THR A 360 -7.52 -2.92 -15.10
CA THR A 360 -6.29 -3.72 -15.06
C THR A 360 -5.60 -3.64 -13.70
N SER A 361 -5.43 -2.44 -13.15
CA SER A 361 -4.80 -2.22 -11.85
C SER A 361 -5.58 -2.87 -10.71
N GLU A 362 -6.92 -2.77 -10.73
CA GLU A 362 -7.79 -3.47 -9.77
C GLU A 362 -7.64 -5.00 -9.92
N GLY A 363 -7.61 -5.53 -11.15
CA GLY A 363 -7.43 -6.98 -11.38
C GLY A 363 -6.09 -7.53 -10.88
N ILE A 364 -5.01 -6.79 -11.08
CA ILE A 364 -3.67 -7.13 -10.59
C ILE A 364 -3.63 -7.07 -9.05
N CYS A 365 -4.21 -6.02 -8.45
CA CYS A 365 -4.34 -5.87 -7.01
C CYS A 365 -5.22 -6.96 -6.36
N ASP A 366 -6.29 -7.39 -7.02
CA ASP A 366 -7.21 -8.41 -6.53
C ASP A 366 -6.61 -9.83 -6.64
N ALA A 367 -5.77 -10.10 -7.65
CA ALA A 367 -4.95 -11.32 -7.73
C ALA A 367 -3.83 -11.32 -6.66
N LEU A 368 -3.19 -10.17 -6.44
CA LEU A 368 -2.22 -9.96 -5.35
C LEU A 368 -2.79 -10.28 -3.97
N LEU A 369 -3.99 -9.78 -3.70
CA LEU A 369 -4.68 -10.03 -2.42
C LEU A 369 -4.99 -11.51 -2.24
N ALA A 370 -5.46 -12.19 -3.30
CA ALA A 370 -5.70 -13.62 -3.26
C ALA A 370 -4.41 -14.43 -2.94
N VAL A 371 -3.27 -14.06 -3.54
CA VAL A 371 -1.95 -14.67 -3.24
C VAL A 371 -1.51 -14.36 -1.81
N SER A 372 -1.56 -13.09 -1.40
CA SER A 372 -1.12 -12.64 -0.06
C SER A 372 -1.97 -13.26 1.07
N GLU A 373 -3.29 -13.33 0.91
CA GLU A 373 -4.19 -13.97 1.87
C GLU A 373 -4.04 -15.51 1.92
N ALA A 374 -3.74 -16.15 0.80
CA ALA A 374 -3.35 -17.56 0.80
C ALA A 374 -2.08 -17.77 1.65
N MET A 375 -1.04 -16.96 1.41
CA MET A 375 0.23 -17.01 2.13
C MET A 375 0.09 -16.78 3.64
N LYS A 376 -0.73 -15.82 4.09
CA LYS A 376 -0.98 -15.56 5.52
C LYS A 376 -1.41 -16.80 6.32
N ARG A 377 -2.01 -17.79 5.65
CA ARG A 377 -2.48 -19.04 6.26
C ARG A 377 -1.50 -20.21 6.13
N PHE A 378 -0.48 -20.11 5.27
CA PHE A 378 0.68 -21.02 5.26
C PHE A 378 1.71 -20.61 6.31
N LYS A 379 1.34 -20.59 7.60
CA LYS A 379 2.29 -20.29 8.68
C LYS A 379 3.30 -21.44 8.85
N PRO A 380 4.61 -21.20 8.76
CA PRO A 380 5.61 -22.19 9.14
C PRO A 380 5.37 -22.64 10.59
N GLY A 381 5.22 -23.95 10.81
CA GLY A 381 4.93 -24.51 12.13
C GLY A 381 3.45 -24.79 12.45
N SER A 382 2.48 -24.40 11.61
CA SER A 382 1.13 -24.95 11.75
C SER A 382 1.10 -26.41 11.27
N SER A 383 0.75 -27.35 12.15
CA SER A 383 0.71 -28.79 11.83
C SER A 383 -0.34 -29.10 10.77
N MET A 384 0.13 -29.38 9.55
CA MET A 384 -0.64 -29.53 8.30
C MET A 384 -1.46 -28.29 7.90
N PRO A 385 -1.21 -27.67 6.73
CA PRO A 385 -2.11 -26.64 6.19
C PRO A 385 -3.49 -27.26 5.87
N ASP A 386 -4.54 -26.43 5.95
CA ASP A 386 -5.88 -26.82 5.52
C ASP A 386 -5.84 -27.35 4.07
N ALA A 387 -6.47 -28.49 3.79
CA ALA A 387 -6.50 -29.08 2.46
C ALA A 387 -7.00 -28.09 1.40
N SER A 388 -7.93 -27.21 1.76
CA SER A 388 -8.45 -26.15 0.88
C SER A 388 -7.45 -25.03 0.57
N LEU A 389 -6.43 -24.81 1.42
CA LEU A 389 -5.29 -23.95 1.11
C LEU A 389 -4.31 -24.62 0.13
N VAL A 390 -4.10 -25.93 0.28
CA VAL A 390 -3.26 -26.70 -0.66
C VAL A 390 -3.92 -26.71 -2.05
N GLU A 391 -5.24 -26.88 -2.12
CA GLU A 391 -6.03 -26.73 -3.35
C GLU A 391 -5.89 -25.33 -3.95
N LEU A 392 -6.03 -24.26 -3.16
CA LEU A 392 -5.86 -22.88 -3.64
C LEU A 392 -4.44 -22.61 -4.17
N SER A 393 -3.40 -23.06 -3.46
CA SER A 393 -2.02 -22.90 -3.91
C SER A 393 -1.73 -23.69 -5.19
N ASN A 394 -2.29 -24.89 -5.32
CA ASN A 394 -2.19 -25.70 -6.54
C ASN A 394 -2.91 -25.02 -7.71
N HIS A 395 -4.11 -24.46 -7.48
CA HIS A 395 -4.86 -23.72 -8.48
C HIS A 395 -4.09 -22.48 -8.96
N ILE A 396 -3.57 -21.66 -8.04
CA ILE A 396 -2.73 -20.49 -8.35
C ILE A 396 -1.53 -20.91 -9.20
N GLY A 397 -0.79 -21.95 -8.80
CA GLY A 397 0.35 -22.46 -9.56
C GLY A 397 -0.03 -22.98 -10.96
N GLN A 398 -1.13 -23.72 -11.07
CA GLN A 398 -1.62 -24.26 -12.35
C GLN A 398 -2.09 -23.17 -13.31
N GLN A 399 -2.88 -22.20 -12.84
CA GLN A 399 -3.38 -21.12 -13.71
C GLN A 399 -2.26 -20.16 -14.11
N THR A 400 -1.28 -19.91 -13.23
CA THR A 400 -0.08 -19.15 -13.58
C THR A 400 0.74 -19.85 -14.66
N LEU A 401 0.95 -21.17 -14.51
CA LEU A 401 1.67 -21.98 -15.50
C LEU A 401 0.93 -22.04 -16.84
N LYS A 402 -0.40 -22.14 -16.79
CA LYS A 402 -1.28 -22.11 -17.96
C LYS A 402 -1.18 -20.76 -18.68
N PHE A 403 -1.32 -19.66 -17.96
CA PHE A 403 -1.19 -18.30 -18.48
C PHE A 403 0.17 -18.07 -19.17
N LEU A 404 1.27 -18.50 -18.52
CA LEU A 404 2.61 -18.43 -19.12
C LEU A 404 2.72 -19.24 -20.43
N LYS A 405 2.13 -20.44 -20.50
CA LYS A 405 2.28 -21.36 -21.64
C LYS A 405 1.31 -21.11 -22.79
N ASP A 406 0.05 -20.86 -22.47
CA ASP A 406 -1.06 -20.85 -23.42
C ASP A 406 -1.37 -19.43 -23.86
N ASP A 407 -1.35 -18.46 -22.92
CA ASP A 407 -1.76 -17.08 -23.16
C ASP A 407 -0.59 -16.17 -23.57
N ILE A 408 0.65 -16.50 -23.20
CA ILE A 408 1.86 -15.74 -23.61
C ILE A 408 3.04 -16.63 -24.06
N PRO A 409 2.83 -17.60 -24.98
CA PRO A 409 3.85 -18.58 -25.40
C PRO A 409 5.12 -17.93 -25.97
N ASP A 410 4.98 -16.78 -26.64
CA ASP A 410 6.10 -16.07 -27.25
C ASP A 410 7.13 -15.60 -26.22
N LEU A 411 6.70 -15.24 -25.00
CA LEU A 411 7.60 -14.76 -23.95
C LEU A 411 8.39 -15.89 -23.28
N LEU A 412 7.89 -17.13 -23.28
CA LEU A 412 8.63 -18.32 -22.84
C LEU A 412 9.68 -18.78 -23.85
N GLN A 413 9.51 -18.48 -25.14
CA GLN A 413 10.41 -18.94 -26.20
C GLN A 413 11.72 -18.12 -26.30
N PHE A 414 11.83 -16.97 -25.62
CA PHE A 414 13.05 -16.18 -25.64
C PHE A 414 14.08 -16.67 -24.60
N PRO A 415 15.34 -16.95 -25.02
CA PRO A 415 16.42 -17.22 -24.08
C PRO A 415 16.63 -16.03 -23.13
N ARG A 416 16.84 -16.33 -21.83
CA ARG A 416 17.05 -15.35 -20.75
C ARG A 416 17.97 -14.20 -21.20
N GLY A 417 17.42 -13.00 -21.28
CA GLY A 417 18.14 -11.76 -21.63
C GLY A 417 17.87 -11.17 -23.02
N LEU A 418 17.00 -11.77 -23.84
CA LEU A 418 16.64 -11.25 -25.18
C LEU A 418 15.37 -10.37 -25.25
N HIS A 419 14.63 -10.21 -24.14
CA HIS A 419 13.35 -9.47 -24.08
C HIS A 419 13.42 -8.01 -24.59
N LYS A 420 14.63 -7.40 -24.61
CA LYS A 420 14.87 -6.04 -25.09
C LYS A 420 14.45 -5.78 -26.55
N ASN A 421 14.32 -6.81 -27.37
CA ASN A 421 14.04 -6.65 -28.82
C ASN A 421 12.58 -6.93 -29.22
N LEU A 422 11.76 -7.48 -28.32
CA LEU A 422 10.37 -7.87 -28.61
C LEU A 422 9.54 -6.65 -29.06
N TRP A 423 9.68 -5.54 -28.34
CA TRP A 423 8.85 -4.34 -28.51
C TRP A 423 9.65 -3.11 -28.97
N SER A 424 10.91 -2.95 -28.55
CA SER A 424 11.72 -1.74 -28.80
C SER A 424 11.88 -1.29 -30.27
N SER A 425 11.80 -2.22 -31.23
CA SER A 425 11.92 -1.91 -32.66
C SER A 425 10.64 -1.31 -33.26
N GLN A 426 9.48 -1.46 -32.61
CA GLN A 426 8.17 -1.11 -33.19
C GLN A 426 7.64 0.28 -32.76
N PHE A 427 8.27 0.94 -31.78
CA PHE A 427 7.70 2.12 -31.10
C PHE A 427 8.53 3.41 -31.20
N ALA A 428 9.58 3.45 -32.03
CA ALA A 428 10.45 4.63 -32.20
C ALA A 428 9.76 5.91 -32.73
N THR A 429 8.47 5.84 -33.06
CA THR A 429 7.66 6.91 -33.65
C THR A 429 6.44 7.33 -32.81
N SER A 430 6.22 6.75 -31.63
CA SER A 430 5.00 7.01 -30.83
C SER A 430 5.16 8.20 -29.88
N THR A 431 4.13 9.05 -29.80
CA THR A 431 4.09 10.25 -28.93
C THR A 431 3.98 9.93 -27.43
N SER A 432 3.65 8.69 -27.08
CA SER A 432 3.40 8.22 -25.71
C SER A 432 4.54 7.36 -25.14
N GLN A 433 5.76 7.59 -25.63
CA GLN A 433 6.93 6.73 -25.42
C GLN A 433 7.27 6.48 -23.94
N GLY A 434 7.09 7.46 -23.04
CA GLY A 434 7.41 7.34 -21.62
C GLY A 434 6.52 6.34 -20.87
N LEU A 435 5.20 6.56 -20.89
CA LEU A 435 4.24 5.65 -20.25
C LEU A 435 4.30 4.25 -20.85
N LYS A 436 4.40 4.13 -22.18
CA LYS A 436 4.57 2.84 -22.88
C LYS A 436 5.80 2.10 -22.36
N TRP A 437 6.98 2.71 -22.45
CA TRP A 437 8.24 2.12 -21.97
C TRP A 437 8.18 1.69 -20.50
N SER A 438 7.57 2.50 -19.64
CA SER A 438 7.48 2.19 -18.20
C SER A 438 6.57 0.99 -17.92
N VAL A 439 5.42 0.92 -18.62
CA VAL A 439 4.53 -0.25 -18.57
C VAL A 439 5.25 -1.49 -19.14
N GLU A 440 5.90 -1.38 -20.30
CA GLU A 440 6.65 -2.49 -20.91
C GLU A 440 7.74 -3.04 -19.98
N MET A 441 8.57 -2.16 -19.40
CA MET A 441 9.64 -2.56 -18.47
C MET A 441 9.08 -3.23 -17.21
N THR A 442 8.02 -2.67 -16.62
CA THR A 442 7.30 -3.26 -15.47
C THR A 442 6.81 -4.67 -15.80
N THR A 443 6.20 -4.82 -16.96
CA THR A 443 5.64 -6.08 -17.44
C THR A 443 6.73 -7.13 -17.71
N ILE A 444 7.86 -6.75 -18.30
CA ILE A 444 9.01 -7.66 -18.51
C ILE A 444 9.60 -8.11 -17.18
N THR A 445 9.87 -7.17 -16.25
CA THR A 445 10.41 -7.49 -14.92
C THR A 445 9.48 -8.42 -14.15
N PHE A 446 8.16 -8.21 -14.26
CA PHE A 446 7.19 -9.15 -13.71
C PHE A 446 7.29 -10.54 -14.32
N ILE A 447 7.33 -10.69 -15.64
CA ILE A 447 7.43 -12.00 -16.29
C ILE A 447 8.74 -12.70 -15.88
N GLU A 448 9.84 -11.96 -15.77
CA GLU A 448 11.11 -12.49 -15.28
C GLU A 448 10.98 -12.98 -13.83
N ASN A 449 10.42 -12.18 -12.91
CA ASN A 449 10.22 -12.56 -11.50
C ASN A 449 9.21 -13.72 -11.34
N LEU A 450 8.12 -13.70 -12.11
CA LEU A 450 7.11 -14.75 -12.19
C LEU A 450 7.75 -16.06 -12.64
N THR A 451 8.54 -16.03 -13.72
CA THR A 451 9.26 -17.21 -14.24
C THR A 451 10.33 -17.69 -13.25
N ASN A 452 11.03 -16.78 -12.56
CA ASN A 452 12.01 -17.11 -11.53
C ASN A 452 11.37 -17.73 -10.28
N SER A 453 10.10 -17.41 -9.97
CA SER A 453 9.31 -18.01 -8.88
C SER A 453 9.01 -19.50 -9.09
N PHE A 454 9.18 -19.99 -10.32
CA PHE A 454 9.05 -21.39 -10.70
C PHE A 454 10.37 -21.94 -11.23
N SER A 455 11.17 -22.59 -10.38
CA SER A 455 12.41 -23.22 -10.85
C SER A 455 12.12 -24.51 -11.63
N GLU A 456 12.72 -24.64 -12.82
CA GLU A 456 12.86 -25.93 -13.51
C GLU A 456 13.84 -26.85 -12.76
N SER A 457 13.37 -27.47 -11.68
CA SER A 457 13.97 -28.70 -11.16
C SER A 457 13.41 -29.89 -11.96
N SER A 458 14.25 -30.86 -12.31
CA SER A 458 14.06 -31.73 -13.48
C SER A 458 12.87 -32.71 -13.46
N ARG A 459 12.00 -32.70 -12.44
CA ARG A 459 10.74 -33.48 -12.40
C ARG A 459 9.52 -32.78 -11.76
N LEU A 460 9.69 -31.68 -11.03
CA LEU A 460 8.58 -30.95 -10.40
C LEU A 460 8.87 -29.45 -10.34
N TRP A 461 7.87 -28.64 -10.67
CA TRP A 461 7.90 -27.18 -10.54
C TRP A 461 7.71 -26.83 -9.06
N THR A 462 8.80 -26.53 -8.36
CA THR A 462 8.76 -26.06 -6.97
C THR A 462 8.40 -24.57 -6.95
N TYR A 463 7.15 -24.30 -6.60
CA TYR A 463 6.60 -22.96 -6.42
C TYR A 463 7.06 -22.34 -5.09
N THR A 464 7.47 -21.08 -5.13
CA THR A 464 7.79 -20.28 -3.94
C THR A 464 6.79 -19.12 -3.80
N PRO A 465 5.88 -19.17 -2.80
CA PRO A 465 4.84 -18.14 -2.67
C PRO A 465 5.39 -16.72 -2.49
N ASP A 466 6.51 -16.58 -1.77
CA ASP A 466 7.14 -15.29 -1.48
C ASP A 466 7.61 -14.57 -2.76
N LEU A 467 8.26 -15.30 -3.67
CA LEU A 467 8.70 -14.72 -4.94
C LEU A 467 7.52 -14.34 -5.84
N LEU A 468 6.41 -15.10 -5.83
CA LEU A 468 5.20 -14.73 -6.57
C LEU A 468 4.61 -13.42 -6.04
N HIS A 469 4.49 -13.31 -4.72
CA HIS A 469 3.96 -12.13 -4.05
C HIS A 469 4.81 -10.89 -4.34
N ASP A 470 6.13 -11.00 -4.24
CA ASP A 470 7.04 -9.89 -4.52
C ASP A 470 7.05 -9.51 -6.01
N ALA A 471 7.00 -10.49 -6.93
CA ALA A 471 6.87 -10.26 -8.37
C ALA A 471 5.65 -9.40 -8.71
N PHE A 472 4.47 -9.81 -8.21
CA PHE A 472 3.24 -9.06 -8.47
C PHE A 472 3.23 -7.70 -7.74
N LYS A 473 3.80 -7.61 -6.53
CA LYS A 473 3.88 -6.36 -5.75
C LYS A 473 4.72 -5.31 -6.47
N GLU A 474 5.82 -5.74 -7.10
CA GLU A 474 6.65 -4.88 -7.94
C GLU A 474 5.90 -4.37 -9.18
N ILE A 475 4.99 -5.17 -9.80
CA ILE A 475 4.06 -4.64 -10.82
C ILE A 475 3.25 -3.50 -10.24
N ALA A 476 2.48 -3.78 -9.18
CA ALA A 476 1.40 -2.88 -8.75
C ALA A 476 1.96 -1.49 -8.43
N ILE A 477 3.10 -1.44 -7.73
CA ILE A 477 3.82 -0.20 -7.43
C ILE A 477 4.29 0.48 -8.73
N SER A 478 5.04 -0.20 -9.59
CA SER A 478 5.65 0.41 -10.79
C SER A 478 4.60 0.87 -11.82
N PHE A 479 3.49 0.14 -11.92
CA PHE A 479 2.35 0.44 -12.79
C PHE A 479 1.55 1.64 -12.26
N GLU A 480 1.30 1.70 -10.94
CA GLU A 480 0.64 2.86 -10.30
C GLU A 480 1.51 4.12 -10.36
N GLU A 481 2.83 4.02 -10.17
CA GLU A 481 3.78 5.15 -10.33
C GLU A 481 3.80 5.68 -11.77
N SER A 482 3.78 4.78 -12.76
CA SER A 482 3.76 5.14 -14.18
C SER A 482 2.50 5.93 -14.56
N LEU A 483 1.34 5.49 -14.08
CA LEU A 483 0.06 6.16 -14.30
C LEU A 483 -0.04 7.49 -13.54
N GLY A 484 0.54 7.58 -12.34
CA GLY A 484 0.54 8.79 -11.52
C GLY A 484 1.30 9.93 -12.18
N LYS A 485 2.51 9.65 -12.70
CA LYS A 485 3.31 10.62 -13.46
C LYS A 485 2.54 11.22 -14.64
N GLU A 486 1.86 10.38 -15.43
CA GLU A 486 1.09 10.84 -16.59
C GLU A 486 -0.08 11.76 -16.20
N TYR A 487 -0.79 11.42 -15.10
CA TYR A 487 -1.87 12.25 -14.59
C TYR A 487 -1.39 13.63 -14.11
N THR A 488 -0.29 13.68 -13.35
CA THR A 488 0.31 14.95 -12.87
C THR A 488 0.77 15.83 -14.04
N ASN A 489 1.43 15.26 -15.04
CA ASN A 489 1.85 15.99 -16.26
C ASN A 489 0.64 16.67 -16.96
N ARG A 490 -0.53 16.01 -16.96
CA ARG A 490 -1.74 16.54 -17.59
C ARG A 490 -2.39 17.67 -16.80
N GLN A 491 -2.45 17.60 -15.46
CA GLN A 491 -2.96 18.72 -14.66
C GLN A 491 -2.09 19.98 -14.85
N GLN A 492 -0.76 19.81 -14.90
CA GLN A 492 0.16 20.92 -15.13
C GLN A 492 -0.05 21.57 -16.50
N THR A 493 -0.23 20.78 -17.57
CA THR A 493 -0.50 21.33 -18.92
C THR A 493 -1.89 21.96 -19.06
N GLY A 494 -2.90 21.48 -18.34
CA GLY A 494 -4.25 22.08 -18.36
C GLY A 494 -4.30 23.47 -17.72
N ASN A 495 -3.68 23.63 -16.54
CA ASN A 495 -3.70 24.87 -15.77
C ASN A 495 -2.90 26.01 -16.42
N SER A 496 -1.92 25.71 -17.29
CA SER A 496 -1.20 26.72 -18.08
C SER A 496 -2.04 27.45 -19.14
N THR A 497 -3.32 27.08 -19.33
CA THR A 497 -4.18 27.63 -20.40
C THR A 497 -5.20 28.69 -19.94
N GLY A 498 -5.23 29.07 -18.66
CA GLY A 498 -6.08 30.19 -18.24
C GLY A 498 -6.05 30.54 -16.76
N SER A 499 -5.40 31.66 -16.43
CA SER A 499 -5.89 32.69 -15.49
C SER A 499 -4.86 33.84 -15.39
N MET A 500 -5.31 35.10 -15.50
CA MET A 500 -4.54 36.27 -15.07
C MET A 500 -5.05 36.74 -13.70
N GLU A 501 -4.10 37.03 -12.81
CA GLU A 501 -4.17 37.94 -11.66
C GLU A 501 -5.34 37.84 -10.65
N ALA A 502 -4.99 37.48 -9.40
CA ALA A 502 -5.16 38.38 -8.25
C ALA A 502 -4.27 37.95 -7.06
N GLN A 503 -3.50 38.87 -6.48
CA GLN A 503 -2.88 38.69 -5.15
C GLN A 503 -3.82 39.17 -4.04
N PRO A 504 -3.64 38.68 -2.80
CA PRO A 504 -3.38 39.62 -1.71
C PRO A 504 -2.29 39.18 -0.71
N SER A 505 -2.05 40.05 0.27
CA SER A 505 -0.81 40.20 1.03
C SER A 505 -0.74 39.53 2.42
N ASN A 506 0.51 39.26 2.83
CA ASN A 506 1.03 38.99 4.18
C ASN A 506 0.21 39.48 5.39
N ALA A 507 0.20 38.66 6.45
CA ALA A 507 0.32 39.11 7.85
C ALA A 507 1.06 38.05 8.68
N ALA A 508 1.95 38.47 9.58
CA ALA A 508 2.71 37.59 10.48
C ALA A 508 2.15 37.62 11.91
N GLY A 509 2.34 36.53 12.67
CA GLY A 509 1.94 36.46 14.07
C GLY A 509 2.76 35.42 14.84
N THR A 510 3.67 35.88 15.69
CA THR A 510 4.47 35.06 16.60
C THR A 510 3.72 34.76 17.90
N SER A 511 3.84 33.56 18.45
CA SER A 511 3.56 33.27 19.86
C SER A 511 4.46 32.14 20.39
N ILE A 512 4.88 32.27 21.63
CA ILE A 512 5.83 31.41 22.37
C ILE A 512 5.11 30.84 23.58
N PHE A 513 5.28 29.55 23.91
CA PHE A 513 5.29 29.06 25.31
C PHE A 513 5.89 27.65 25.44
N ASP A 514 6.45 27.37 26.62
CA ASP A 514 7.00 26.10 27.12
C ASP A 514 5.93 25.32 27.94
N GLY A 515 6.10 24.07 28.38
CA GLY A 515 7.26 23.16 28.34
C GLY A 515 6.98 21.86 29.14
N SER A 516 8.00 21.01 29.33
CA SER A 516 8.07 19.78 30.19
C SER A 516 7.03 18.66 29.98
N ASP A 517 7.18 17.42 30.49
CA ASP A 517 8.34 16.50 30.62
C ASP A 517 7.73 15.08 30.77
N VAL A 518 8.25 14.05 30.09
CA VAL A 518 7.77 12.65 30.25
C VAL A 518 8.95 11.67 30.19
N GLU A 519 8.97 10.74 31.16
CA GLU A 519 10.11 9.86 31.44
C GLU A 519 10.33 8.69 30.47
N ASN A 520 11.56 8.16 30.49
CA ASN A 520 12.05 7.07 29.65
C ASN A 520 11.56 5.68 30.07
N LEU A 521 11.15 4.86 29.09
CA LEU A 521 11.16 3.40 29.18
C LEU A 521 11.86 2.78 27.96
N SER A 522 13.01 2.16 28.19
CA SER A 522 13.88 1.60 27.14
C SER A 522 13.50 0.16 26.76
N PHE A 523 13.19 -0.08 25.48
CA PHE A 523 13.04 -1.42 24.91
C PHE A 523 14.35 -1.97 24.33
N THR A 524 14.51 -3.30 24.41
CA THR A 524 15.73 -4.06 24.08
C THR A 524 15.90 -4.37 22.58
N SER A 525 17.06 -4.92 22.22
CA SER A 525 17.81 -4.57 20.99
C SER A 525 17.43 -5.26 19.67
N GLU A 526 16.55 -6.26 19.64
CA GLU A 526 16.31 -7.06 18.40
C GLU A 526 15.31 -6.42 17.42
N THR A 527 14.61 -5.36 17.80
CA THR A 527 13.59 -4.68 16.97
C THR A 527 14.14 -3.62 16.01
N THR A 528 15.46 -3.43 15.95
CA THR A 528 16.10 -2.30 15.26
C THR A 528 16.13 -2.45 13.73
N ASN A 529 16.57 -3.60 13.19
CA ASN A 529 16.76 -3.77 11.74
C ASN A 529 15.48 -3.53 10.92
N MET A 530 14.32 -4.06 11.34
CA MET A 530 13.06 -3.83 10.62
C MET A 530 12.61 -2.35 10.65
N ARG A 531 12.94 -1.61 11.71
CA ARG A 531 12.61 -0.18 11.79
C ARG A 531 13.44 0.63 10.80
N ASP A 532 14.70 0.26 10.61
CA ASP A 532 15.58 0.91 9.64
C ASP A 532 15.13 0.64 8.19
N GLU A 533 14.69 -0.59 7.85
CA GLU A 533 14.16 -0.91 6.50
C GLU A 533 12.88 -0.13 6.16
N VAL A 534 11.93 -0.05 7.09
CA VAL A 534 10.69 0.73 6.91
C VAL A 534 11.01 2.22 6.78
N SER A 535 11.93 2.73 7.60
CA SER A 535 12.39 4.12 7.52
C SER A 535 13.14 4.40 6.22
N TYR A 536 13.97 3.48 5.73
CA TYR A 536 14.63 3.59 4.43
C TYR A 536 13.61 3.72 3.29
N TRP A 537 12.57 2.87 3.27
CA TRP A 537 11.55 2.90 2.21
C TRP A 537 10.73 4.19 2.21
N PHE A 538 10.20 4.60 3.38
CA PHE A 538 9.45 5.85 3.51
C PHE A 538 10.32 7.05 3.15
N GLY A 539 11.57 7.08 3.61
CA GLY A 539 12.48 8.17 3.32
C GLY A 539 12.92 8.20 1.86
N GLN A 540 13.10 7.06 1.21
CA GLN A 540 13.34 6.99 -0.23
C GLN A 540 12.19 7.66 -0.99
N LYS A 541 10.94 7.28 -0.71
CA LYS A 541 9.77 7.81 -1.44
C LYS A 541 9.51 9.29 -1.13
N TYR A 542 9.67 9.71 0.12
CA TYR A 542 9.55 11.12 0.49
C TYR A 542 10.65 11.98 -0.16
N PHE A 543 11.90 11.50 -0.13
CA PHE A 543 13.03 12.18 -0.79
C PHE A 543 12.86 12.26 -2.32
N GLU A 544 12.44 11.16 -2.96
CA GLU A 544 12.09 11.13 -4.38
C GLU A 544 11.02 12.20 -4.71
N CYS A 545 9.98 12.32 -3.89
CA CYS A 545 8.94 13.35 -4.04
C CYS A 545 9.51 14.78 -3.90
N VAL A 546 10.28 15.07 -2.84
CA VAL A 546 10.85 16.40 -2.60
C VAL A 546 11.80 16.84 -3.72
N ILE A 547 12.67 15.96 -4.21
CA ILE A 547 13.56 16.29 -5.34
C ILE A 547 12.75 16.41 -6.64
N SER A 548 11.72 15.59 -6.85
CA SER A 548 10.84 15.71 -8.03
C SER A 548 10.11 17.05 -8.08
N GLN A 549 9.56 17.54 -6.95
CA GLN A 549 8.94 18.86 -6.86
C GLN A 549 9.91 19.97 -7.29
N GLN A 550 11.14 19.95 -6.75
CA GLN A 550 12.16 20.95 -7.07
C GLN A 550 12.65 20.87 -8.53
N VAL A 551 12.71 19.67 -9.11
CA VAL A 551 13.03 19.49 -10.54
C VAL A 551 11.90 19.99 -11.42
N LEU A 552 10.63 19.79 -11.04
CA LEU A 552 9.47 20.29 -11.78
C LEU A 552 9.36 21.83 -11.70
N GLU A 553 9.62 22.45 -10.55
CA GLU A 553 9.74 23.90 -10.39
C GLU A 553 10.86 24.52 -11.28
N ASP A 554 11.88 23.73 -11.60
CA ASP A 554 13.01 24.12 -12.43
C ASP A 554 12.81 23.89 -13.93
N CYS A 555 11.78 23.14 -14.31
CA CYS A 555 11.47 22.82 -15.69
C CYS A 555 10.57 23.89 -16.33
N GLY A 556 10.94 24.31 -17.54
CA GLY A 556 10.09 25.15 -18.37
C GLY A 556 9.00 24.33 -19.07
N PRO A 557 7.90 24.96 -19.54
CA PRO A 557 6.81 24.28 -20.24
C PRO A 557 7.22 23.64 -21.59
N SER A 558 8.47 23.86 -22.03
CA SER A 558 9.05 23.26 -23.23
C SER A 558 9.97 22.06 -22.96
N ASP A 559 10.29 21.74 -21.70
CA ASP A 559 11.15 20.62 -21.35
C ASP A 559 10.41 19.29 -21.56
N LYS A 560 11.06 18.31 -22.19
CA LYS A 560 10.43 17.01 -22.49
C LYS A 560 10.41 16.11 -21.24
N PRO A 561 9.43 15.21 -21.07
CA PRO A 561 9.41 14.27 -19.94
C PRO A 561 10.71 13.49 -19.74
N SER A 562 11.36 13.05 -20.82
CA SER A 562 12.67 12.38 -20.75
C SER A 562 13.83 13.28 -20.30
N GLU A 563 13.72 14.59 -20.50
CA GLU A 563 14.67 15.60 -19.98
C GLU A 563 14.39 15.87 -18.50
N VAL A 564 13.12 15.86 -18.07
CA VAL A 564 12.71 15.92 -16.66
C VAL A 564 13.20 14.69 -15.88
N ASP A 565 12.91 13.47 -16.35
CA ASP A 565 13.42 12.23 -15.75
C ASP A 565 14.97 12.21 -15.72
N SER A 566 15.62 12.68 -16.80
CA SER A 566 17.08 12.82 -16.83
C SER A 566 17.59 13.80 -15.77
N ARG A 567 16.94 14.95 -15.58
CA ARG A 567 17.29 15.91 -14.52
C ARG A 567 17.08 15.30 -13.14
N LEU A 568 15.94 14.68 -12.88
CA LEU A 568 15.64 14.00 -11.62
C LEU A 568 16.71 12.95 -11.27
N PHE A 569 17.06 12.09 -12.22
CA PHE A 569 18.13 11.10 -12.03
C PHE A 569 19.48 11.76 -11.72
N HIS A 570 19.84 12.84 -12.42
CA HIS A 570 21.08 13.58 -12.15
C HIS A 570 21.07 14.26 -10.78
N HIS A 571 19.95 14.86 -10.38
CA HIS A 571 19.79 15.49 -9.08
C HIS A 571 19.84 14.47 -7.94
N MET A 572 19.17 13.32 -8.06
CA MET A 572 19.28 12.26 -7.06
C MET A 572 20.69 11.66 -6.97
N ARG A 573 21.35 11.42 -8.11
CA ARG A 573 22.70 10.83 -8.16
C ARG A 573 23.77 11.78 -7.62
N ASP A 574 23.71 13.05 -7.99
CA ASP A 574 24.71 14.06 -7.61
C ASP A 574 24.34 14.79 -6.29
N PHE A 575 23.42 14.24 -5.47
CA PHE A 575 22.97 14.85 -4.23
C PHE A 575 24.06 14.78 -3.14
N PRO A 576 24.33 15.85 -2.39
CA PRO A 576 25.35 15.87 -1.34
C PRO A 576 24.84 15.19 -0.07
N TYR A 577 24.63 13.87 -0.13
CA TYR A 577 24.05 13.06 0.94
C TYR A 577 24.76 13.24 2.28
N ASP A 578 26.11 13.21 2.30
CA ASP A 578 26.90 13.45 3.51
C ASP A 578 26.70 14.87 4.08
N THR A 579 26.75 15.91 3.25
CA THR A 579 26.60 17.29 3.72
C THR A 579 25.17 17.56 4.22
N CYS A 580 24.17 16.96 3.58
CA CYS A 580 22.79 17.01 4.04
C CYS A 580 22.62 16.27 5.38
N LEU A 581 23.23 15.09 5.55
CA LEU A 581 23.27 14.38 6.82
C LEU A 581 23.93 15.20 7.93
N SER A 582 25.09 15.81 7.66
CA SER A 582 25.79 16.66 8.62
C SER A 582 24.92 17.85 9.04
N SER A 583 24.27 18.53 8.09
CA SER A 583 23.39 19.66 8.39
C SER A 583 22.13 19.25 9.17
N LEU A 584 21.56 18.06 8.89
CA LEU A 584 20.48 17.50 9.70
C LEU A 584 20.96 17.17 11.12
N ALA A 585 22.16 16.60 11.28
CA ALA A 585 22.75 16.28 12.58
C ALA A 585 23.11 17.52 13.41
N GLU A 586 23.59 18.59 12.78
CA GLU A 586 23.85 19.88 13.43
C GLU A 586 22.55 20.55 13.89
N SER A 587 21.49 20.50 13.07
CA SER A 587 20.19 21.09 13.41
C SER A 587 19.41 20.28 14.44
N HIS A 588 19.70 18.98 14.58
CA HIS A 588 19.08 18.05 15.52
C HIS A 588 20.15 17.21 16.23
N PRO A 589 20.64 17.64 17.40
CA PRO A 589 21.47 16.82 18.28
C PRO A 589 20.62 15.68 18.89
N MET A 590 20.28 14.70 18.07
CA MET A 590 19.54 13.53 18.49
C MET A 590 20.47 12.49 19.10
N GLU A 591 20.16 12.04 20.31
CA GLU A 591 20.86 10.93 20.98
C GLU A 591 20.86 9.62 20.14
N ARG A 592 19.91 9.48 19.20
CA ARG A 592 19.83 8.36 18.25
C ARG A 592 20.79 8.45 17.06
N LEU A 593 21.42 9.58 16.75
CA LEU A 593 22.29 9.70 15.57
C LEU A 593 23.49 8.73 15.65
N ASN A 594 24.00 8.52 16.87
CA ASN A 594 25.03 7.53 17.20
C ASN A 594 24.63 6.07 16.91
N ARG A 595 23.32 5.74 16.81
CA ARG A 595 22.88 4.39 16.37
C ARG A 595 22.98 4.22 14.85
N PHE A 596 22.69 5.27 14.08
CA PHE A 596 22.70 5.22 12.61
C PHE A 596 24.12 5.20 12.01
N GLU A 597 25.16 5.53 12.80
CA GLU A 597 26.55 5.40 12.36
C GLU A 597 27.03 3.94 12.22
N LEU A 598 26.36 2.99 12.87
CA LEU A 598 26.81 1.60 12.97
C LEU A 598 26.18 0.65 11.93
N SER A 599 25.02 1.01 11.35
CA SER A 599 24.18 0.09 10.56
C SER A 599 24.45 0.14 9.05
N ALA A 600 24.59 1.34 8.47
CA ALA A 600 24.74 1.53 7.02
C ALA A 600 26.03 2.27 6.65
N ARG A 601 26.86 1.69 5.78
CA ARG A 601 28.09 2.33 5.28
C ARG A 601 27.87 3.42 4.21
N ASP A 602 26.69 3.43 3.58
CA ASP A 602 26.38 4.34 2.47
C ASP A 602 25.67 5.62 2.96
N PRO A 603 26.17 6.83 2.62
CA PRO A 603 25.56 8.10 3.00
C PRO A 603 24.14 8.29 2.48
N ARG A 604 23.81 7.78 1.29
CA ARG A 604 22.44 7.86 0.76
C ARG A 604 21.50 7.01 1.61
N THR A 605 21.84 5.75 1.89
CA THR A 605 21.04 4.90 2.79
C THR A 605 20.85 5.55 4.16
N ARG A 606 21.92 6.10 4.76
CA ARG A 606 21.82 6.82 6.05
C ARG A 606 20.87 8.03 5.97
N LEU A 607 20.93 8.84 4.92
CA LEU A 607 20.01 9.98 4.76
C LEU A 607 18.58 9.50 4.61
N LEU A 608 18.32 8.48 3.78
CA LEU A 608 16.97 7.98 3.53
C LEU A 608 16.37 7.35 4.79
N VAL A 609 17.13 6.56 5.56
CA VAL A 609 16.70 6.07 6.88
C VAL A 609 16.33 7.25 7.81
N LEU A 610 17.18 8.27 7.90
CA LEU A 610 16.90 9.45 8.74
C LEU A 610 15.66 10.23 8.27
N VAL A 611 15.49 10.46 6.96
CA VAL A 611 14.33 11.15 6.39
C VAL A 611 13.05 10.39 6.72
N GLY A 612 12.99 9.07 6.47
CA GLY A 612 11.78 8.30 6.76
C GLY A 612 11.51 8.18 8.25
N TRP A 613 12.55 8.13 9.09
CA TRP A 613 12.39 8.20 10.54
C TRP A 613 11.80 9.56 10.98
N ILE A 614 12.27 10.69 10.42
CA ILE A 614 11.73 12.03 10.71
C ILE A 614 10.27 12.14 10.24
N ILE A 615 9.92 11.57 9.08
CA ILE A 615 8.54 11.58 8.57
C ILE A 615 7.61 10.71 9.44
N HIS A 616 8.09 9.58 9.95
CA HIS A 616 7.30 8.62 10.73
C HIS A 616 7.21 8.95 12.23
N GLU A 617 8.32 9.29 12.88
CA GLU A 617 8.42 9.53 14.34
C GLU A 617 8.81 10.97 14.71
N GLY A 618 9.25 11.78 13.75
CA GLY A 618 9.70 13.15 14.01
C GLY A 618 8.54 14.12 14.32
N SER A 619 8.85 15.16 15.10
CA SER A 619 7.91 16.27 15.33
C SER A 619 7.66 17.06 14.04
N GLU A 620 6.55 17.79 13.95
CA GLU A 620 6.26 18.65 12.80
C GLU A 620 7.36 19.70 12.54
N ARG A 621 8.00 20.18 13.61
CA ARG A 621 9.19 21.03 13.53
C ARG A 621 10.36 20.29 12.87
N ALA A 622 10.64 19.04 13.26
CA ALA A 622 11.69 18.23 12.67
C ALA A 622 11.42 17.93 11.18
N LYS A 623 10.17 17.59 10.82
CA LYS A 623 9.75 17.39 9.41
C LYS A 623 9.96 18.65 8.59
N HIS A 624 9.54 19.81 9.11
CA HIS A 624 9.68 21.09 8.42
C HIS A 624 11.15 21.49 8.24
N GLN A 625 11.98 21.36 9.29
CA GLN A 625 13.41 21.61 9.23
C GLN A 625 14.12 20.63 8.29
N MET A 626 13.76 19.35 8.30
CA MET A 626 14.30 18.35 7.38
C MET A 626 13.96 18.69 5.92
N LEU A 627 12.70 19.08 5.65
CA LEU A 627 12.26 19.50 4.32
C LEU A 627 13.01 20.76 3.85
N GLN A 628 13.18 21.75 4.73
CA GLN A 628 13.99 22.94 4.46
C GLN A 628 15.46 22.58 4.16
N THR A 629 16.07 21.71 4.96
CA THR A 629 17.47 21.28 4.77
C THR A 629 17.63 20.51 3.46
N VAL A 630 16.79 19.53 3.15
CA VAL A 630 16.87 18.79 1.88
C VAL A 630 16.71 19.74 0.68
N ARG A 631 15.78 20.70 0.75
CA ARG A 631 15.60 21.73 -0.30
C ARG A 631 16.77 22.72 -0.38
N SER A 632 17.44 23.06 0.72
CA SER A 632 18.55 24.03 0.70
C SER A 632 19.78 23.56 -0.08
N PHE A 633 19.98 22.24 -0.24
CA PHE A 633 21.04 21.67 -1.07
C PHE A 633 20.72 21.66 -2.57
N TYR A 634 19.46 21.83 -2.97
CA TYR A 634 19.04 21.78 -4.37
C TYR A 634 19.60 22.94 -5.26
N PRO A 635 19.61 24.22 -4.82
CA PRO A 635 20.17 25.32 -5.60
C PRO A 635 21.65 25.16 -6.00
N ASP A 636 22.46 24.53 -5.15
CA ASP A 636 23.87 24.27 -5.46
C ASP A 636 24.05 23.15 -6.49
N GLN A 637 23.16 22.14 -6.49
CA GLN A 637 23.11 21.19 -7.59
C GLN A 637 22.70 21.85 -8.91
N LYS A 638 21.64 22.68 -8.90
CA LYS A 638 21.17 23.43 -10.07
C LYS A 638 22.29 24.24 -10.73
N ARG A 639 23.15 24.88 -9.91
CA ARG A 639 24.36 25.59 -10.36
C ARG A 639 25.38 24.62 -11.00
N ARG A 640 25.68 23.49 -10.37
CA ARG A 640 26.60 22.46 -10.89
C ARG A 640 26.10 21.85 -12.21
N TYR A 641 24.82 21.50 -12.30
CA TYR A 641 24.18 20.96 -13.51
C TYR A 641 24.24 21.96 -14.66
N ARG A 642 23.79 23.22 -14.45
CA ARG A 642 23.89 24.28 -15.48
C ARG A 642 25.32 24.53 -15.96
N LYS A 643 26.32 24.44 -15.06
CA LYS A 643 27.74 24.55 -15.43
C LYS A 643 28.20 23.35 -16.27
N ARG A 644 27.86 22.11 -15.87
CA ARG A 644 28.16 20.89 -16.66
C ARG A 644 27.54 20.92 -18.06
N SER A 645 26.26 21.29 -18.18
CA SER A 645 25.56 21.35 -19.48
C SER A 645 26.18 22.40 -20.42
N ARG A 646 26.59 23.57 -19.90
CA ARG A 646 27.30 24.59 -20.68
C ARG A 646 28.75 24.20 -21.03
N SER A 647 29.41 23.39 -20.22
CA SER A 647 30.74 22.87 -20.56
C SER A 647 30.64 21.78 -21.64
N ALA A 648 29.65 20.90 -21.54
CA ALA A 648 29.42 19.80 -22.49
C ALA A 648 28.91 20.26 -23.87
N SER A 649 28.21 21.40 -23.95
CA SER A 649 27.90 22.03 -25.25
C SER A 649 29.15 22.54 -25.96
N ASN A 650 30.10 23.08 -25.19
CA ASN A 650 31.28 23.76 -25.75
C ASN A 650 32.45 22.80 -26.05
N SER A 651 32.57 21.68 -25.32
CA SER A 651 33.61 20.67 -25.60
C SER A 651 33.29 19.80 -26.83
N ARG A 652 32.03 19.74 -27.27
CA ARG A 652 31.60 18.87 -28.38
C ARG A 652 32.05 19.32 -29.77
N GLU A 653 32.49 20.57 -29.93
CA GLU A 653 33.06 21.07 -31.19
C GLU A 653 34.60 20.93 -31.29
N ALA A 654 35.30 20.70 -30.17
CA ALA A 654 36.78 20.74 -30.13
C ALA A 654 37.47 19.37 -30.20
N GLU A 655 36.78 18.26 -29.90
CA GLU A 655 37.41 16.96 -29.64
C GLU A 655 37.05 15.85 -30.65
N PHE A 656 36.70 16.21 -31.88
CA PHE A 656 36.56 15.25 -32.99
C PHE A 656 37.90 14.98 -33.72
N ARG A 657 38.89 14.46 -32.97
CA ARG A 657 40.10 13.84 -33.55
C ARG A 657 40.29 12.41 -33.06
N ALA A 658 39.75 11.48 -33.85
CA ALA A 658 40.21 10.08 -33.99
C ALA A 658 40.55 9.31 -32.69
N THR A 659 39.59 9.15 -31.78
CA THR A 659 39.56 7.95 -30.94
C THR A 659 39.21 6.73 -31.82
N PRO A 660 39.82 5.55 -31.59
CA PRO A 660 39.43 4.33 -32.29
C PRO A 660 37.95 4.03 -32.06
N SER A 661 37.25 3.65 -33.12
CA SER A 661 35.80 3.39 -33.15
C SER A 661 35.26 2.76 -31.87
N ALA A 662 34.25 3.40 -31.27
CA ALA A 662 33.59 2.91 -30.05
C ALA A 662 33.23 1.42 -30.19
N PRO A 663 33.53 0.58 -29.18
CA PRO A 663 33.50 -0.87 -29.34
C PRO A 663 32.09 -1.38 -29.65
N VAL A 664 32.02 -2.24 -30.66
CA VAL A 664 30.82 -3.00 -31.04
C VAL A 664 30.28 -3.72 -29.80
N ASN A 665 28.98 -3.50 -29.52
CA ASN A 665 28.15 -4.09 -28.46
C ASN A 665 28.91 -4.89 -27.38
N PRO A 666 29.08 -4.35 -26.16
CA PRO A 666 29.94 -4.96 -25.14
C PRO A 666 29.56 -6.40 -24.72
N GLY A 667 28.36 -6.89 -25.03
CA GLY A 667 27.96 -8.28 -24.76
C GLY A 667 28.54 -9.35 -25.72
N LEU A 668 29.01 -8.99 -26.91
CA LEU A 668 29.30 -9.96 -27.99
C LEU A 668 30.37 -11.00 -27.61
N TYR A 669 31.52 -10.58 -27.08
CA TYR A 669 32.59 -11.49 -26.69
C TYR A 669 32.15 -12.43 -25.56
N SER A 670 31.42 -11.92 -24.56
CA SER A 670 30.88 -12.74 -23.47
C SER A 670 29.88 -13.78 -23.98
N ALA A 671 29.05 -13.43 -24.96
CA ALA A 671 28.15 -14.37 -25.62
C ALA A 671 28.93 -15.44 -26.42
N ALA A 672 29.99 -15.07 -27.15
CA ALA A 672 30.82 -16.00 -27.88
C ALA A 672 31.55 -17.01 -26.96
N VAL A 673 32.11 -16.54 -25.82
CA VAL A 673 32.70 -17.42 -24.79
C VAL A 673 31.64 -18.36 -24.19
N ASN A 674 30.46 -17.84 -23.83
CA ASN A 674 29.36 -18.66 -23.30
C ASN A 674 28.92 -19.75 -24.30
N ASN A 675 28.70 -19.37 -25.57
CA ASN A 675 28.28 -20.28 -26.63
C ASN A 675 29.34 -21.36 -26.91
N HIS A 676 30.63 -21.00 -26.92
CA HIS A 676 31.70 -21.99 -27.04
C HIS A 676 31.76 -22.90 -25.82
N GLY A 677 31.57 -22.36 -24.61
CA GLY A 677 31.49 -23.10 -23.36
C GLY A 677 30.37 -24.15 -23.34
N MET A 678 29.18 -23.78 -23.79
CA MET A 678 28.05 -24.71 -23.95
C MET A 678 28.39 -25.85 -24.92
N LYS A 679 29.00 -25.54 -26.08
CA LYS A 679 29.38 -26.56 -27.09
C LYS A 679 30.40 -27.60 -26.59
N ILE A 680 31.13 -27.30 -25.52
CA ILE A 680 32.21 -28.16 -24.99
C ILE A 680 31.95 -28.63 -23.54
N GLY A 681 30.78 -28.35 -22.97
CA GLY A 681 30.45 -28.72 -21.59
C GLY A 681 31.24 -27.98 -20.49
N VAL A 682 31.80 -26.79 -20.78
CA VAL A 682 32.57 -25.98 -19.81
C VAL A 682 31.89 -24.64 -19.61
N LYS A 683 31.42 -24.35 -18.39
CA LYS A 683 30.83 -23.04 -18.06
C LYS A 683 31.95 -22.02 -17.76
N PRO A 684 32.00 -20.85 -18.43
CA PRO A 684 32.88 -19.77 -18.03
C PRO A 684 32.46 -19.19 -16.69
N LEU A 685 33.43 -18.88 -15.83
CA LEU A 685 33.20 -18.26 -14.52
C LEU A 685 33.80 -16.86 -14.51
N TYR A 686 33.03 -15.87 -14.08
CA TYR A 686 33.49 -14.48 -13.95
C TYR A 686 33.55 -14.12 -12.48
N SER A 687 34.69 -13.59 -12.03
CA SER A 687 34.86 -12.91 -10.74
C SER A 687 35.07 -11.42 -11.02
N MET A 688 34.44 -10.55 -10.25
CA MET A 688 34.49 -9.10 -10.43
C MET A 688 34.90 -8.41 -9.13
N GLU A 689 35.81 -7.46 -9.26
CA GLU A 689 36.40 -6.69 -8.16
C GLU A 689 36.42 -5.21 -8.56
N GLN A 690 36.01 -4.32 -7.65
CA GLN A 690 36.15 -2.88 -7.86
C GLN A 690 37.49 -2.44 -7.28
N LEU A 691 38.40 -1.98 -8.15
CA LEU A 691 39.74 -1.52 -7.78
C LEU A 691 39.74 -0.07 -7.27
N SER A 692 38.81 0.76 -7.76
CA SER A 692 38.66 2.15 -7.33
C SER A 692 37.21 2.63 -7.50
N SER A 693 36.77 3.53 -6.61
CA SER A 693 35.50 4.25 -6.69
C SER A 693 35.59 5.54 -7.50
N ASP A 694 36.71 6.27 -7.38
CA ASP A 694 36.96 7.52 -8.13
C ASP A 694 38.44 7.63 -8.59
N PRO A 695 38.73 7.58 -9.90
CA PRO A 695 37.81 7.20 -10.97
C PRO A 695 37.35 5.75 -10.80
N SER A 696 36.07 5.48 -11.10
CA SER A 696 35.51 4.12 -11.09
C SER A 696 36.37 3.19 -11.95
N LEU A 697 36.96 2.17 -11.33
CA LEU A 697 37.81 1.18 -12.00
C LEU A 697 37.45 -0.22 -11.54
N TRP A 698 37.15 -1.09 -12.48
CA TRP A 698 36.70 -2.46 -12.27
C TRP A 698 37.66 -3.43 -12.92
N LYS A 699 37.92 -4.54 -12.24
CA LYS A 699 38.66 -5.71 -12.70
C LYS A 699 37.71 -6.90 -12.80
N THR A 700 37.79 -7.62 -13.91
CA THR A 700 37.05 -8.86 -14.11
C THR A 700 38.02 -9.97 -14.48
N ILE A 701 38.01 -11.05 -13.72
CA ILE A 701 38.75 -12.29 -13.99
C ILE A 701 37.76 -13.31 -14.57
N LEU A 702 37.99 -13.73 -15.81
CA LEU A 702 37.28 -14.82 -16.48
C LEU A 702 38.11 -16.10 -16.39
N SER A 703 37.60 -17.11 -15.70
CA SER A 703 38.15 -18.47 -15.67
C SER A 703 37.44 -19.35 -16.70
N PHE A 704 38.18 -19.87 -17.69
CA PHE A 704 37.62 -20.72 -18.76
C PHE A 704 38.65 -21.76 -19.25
N LYS A 705 38.24 -23.03 -19.31
CA LYS A 705 39.09 -24.20 -19.63
C LYS A 705 40.44 -24.23 -18.90
N GLY A 706 40.45 -23.95 -17.60
CA GLY A 706 41.66 -23.93 -16.77
C GLY A 706 42.62 -22.76 -17.03
N ARG A 707 42.20 -21.73 -17.78
CA ARG A 707 42.94 -20.48 -17.98
C ARG A 707 42.17 -19.30 -17.41
N THR A 708 42.88 -18.29 -16.96
CA THR A 708 42.33 -17.01 -16.49
C THR A 708 42.61 -15.90 -17.51
N PHE A 709 41.67 -14.96 -17.64
CA PHE A 709 41.77 -13.78 -18.49
C PHE A 709 41.33 -12.56 -17.68
N GLU A 710 42.06 -11.46 -17.76
CA GLU A 710 41.85 -10.28 -16.91
C GLU A 710 41.52 -9.06 -17.75
N GLY A 711 40.37 -8.45 -17.50
CA GLY A 711 39.97 -7.18 -18.11
C GLY A 711 39.80 -6.11 -17.05
N THR A 712 40.33 -4.91 -17.31
CA THR A 712 40.21 -3.76 -16.40
C THR A 712 39.64 -2.56 -17.17
N ALA A 713 38.59 -1.93 -16.65
CA ALA A 713 37.91 -0.80 -17.31
C ALA A 713 37.09 0.07 -16.34
N ALA A 714 36.54 1.18 -16.85
CA ALA A 714 35.77 2.13 -16.04
C ALA A 714 34.42 1.60 -15.50
N SER A 715 33.95 0.46 -16.02
CA SER A 715 32.74 -0.23 -15.53
C SER A 715 32.90 -1.74 -15.59
N SER A 716 32.21 -2.45 -14.71
CA SER A 716 32.19 -3.93 -14.64
C SER A 716 31.87 -4.60 -15.98
N LYS A 717 30.93 -4.04 -16.75
CA LYS A 717 30.54 -4.53 -18.08
C LYS A 717 31.68 -4.41 -19.11
N LEU A 718 32.44 -3.32 -19.08
CA LEU A 718 33.60 -3.15 -19.97
C LEU A 718 34.80 -4.01 -19.52
N ALA A 719 34.99 -4.18 -18.21
CA ALA A 719 36.01 -5.07 -17.66
C ALA A 719 35.71 -6.54 -18.03
N GLN A 720 34.45 -6.95 -17.93
CA GLN A 720 33.97 -8.26 -18.38
C GLN A 720 34.14 -8.45 -19.89
N HIS A 721 33.79 -7.43 -20.69
CA HIS A 721 34.01 -7.44 -22.14
C HIS A 721 35.48 -7.65 -22.50
N GLU A 722 36.40 -6.95 -21.84
CA GLU A 722 37.84 -7.07 -22.12
C GLU A 722 38.38 -8.46 -21.73
N ALA A 723 37.98 -9.00 -20.58
CA ALA A 723 38.32 -10.36 -20.17
C ALA A 723 37.81 -11.41 -21.18
N ALA A 724 36.56 -11.28 -21.63
CA ALA A 724 35.98 -12.15 -22.66
C ALA A 724 36.65 -11.96 -24.03
N ARG A 725 37.05 -10.73 -24.39
CA ARG A 725 37.77 -10.43 -25.64
C ARG A 725 39.13 -11.14 -25.69
N GLN A 726 39.86 -11.16 -24.59
CA GLN A 726 41.11 -11.91 -24.47
C GLN A 726 40.87 -13.41 -24.60
N ALA A 727 39.84 -13.96 -23.95
CA ALA A 727 39.46 -15.36 -24.09
C ALA A 727 39.12 -15.73 -25.55
N CYS A 728 38.30 -14.93 -26.24
CA CYS A 728 37.99 -15.15 -27.67
C CYS A 728 39.24 -15.18 -28.55
N ARG A 729 40.21 -14.28 -28.32
CA ARG A 729 41.49 -14.28 -29.05
C ARG A 729 42.29 -15.57 -28.82
N VAL A 730 42.40 -16.02 -27.57
CA VAL A 730 43.16 -17.22 -27.21
C VAL A 730 42.51 -18.51 -27.70
N PHE A 731 41.18 -18.59 -27.70
CA PHE A 731 40.44 -19.76 -28.21
C PHE A 731 40.03 -19.64 -29.69
N LYS A 732 40.46 -18.58 -30.39
CA LYS A 732 40.13 -18.28 -31.80
C LYS A 732 38.61 -18.33 -32.09
N LEU A 733 37.81 -17.80 -31.17
CA LEU A 733 36.36 -17.74 -31.32
C LEU A 733 35.98 -16.66 -32.33
N GLN A 734 35.06 -16.99 -33.24
CA GLN A 734 34.38 -16.00 -34.07
C GLN A 734 33.36 -15.24 -33.20
N VAL A 735 33.29 -13.92 -33.41
CA VAL A 735 32.52 -12.95 -32.62
C VAL A 735 31.80 -12.00 -33.56
#